data_AF-A0A2M9EGK3-F1
#
_entry.id   AF-A0A2M9EGK3-F1
#
_cell.length_a   1.000
_cell.length_b   1.000
_cell.length_c   1.000
_cell.angle_alpha   90.00
_cell.angle_beta   90.00
_cell.angle_gamma   90.00
#
_symmetry.space_group_name_H-M   'P 1'
#
loop_
_entity.id
_entity.type
_entity.pdbx_description
1 polymer ?
#
loop_
_entity_poly.entity_id
_entity_poly.type
_entity_poly.pdbx_seq_one_letter_code
_entity_poly.pdbx_strand_id
1 'polypeptide(L)'
;MKAFPPVLKTWLRRARWPLYALLALYLLYLAAANAFINSERGQALINRKPERFQMHWTGGYTLWPGLVVLREVRMRGHVRKQTWALSADDVRGRIALLPLLQRQLQIAWVEAAGLQGEVQQAGHEMLPLAYSPEQQRKAWRLEIASIRAKDLRQFAFRDWQVTGEGEGEAALVKQFAGGSFELRPSIVRFRNARISQQQQPWLQQAQLQAAFSLPEHLAADYRGLARLDILKLALRAEGKTPGFAAQLDEHGRYQLQIQDSPGSLVADVQLAEGRLQTGSRLQLKLPLVMSQNGISEQNDLQADFSVSDSINLHLNLPRASQQLPSLALQASLPDNRLPLSQPRQLLGKLDARLQGRGYLPSIGGLVALFARADWFAMEGSGHVEVDLTLKQGRLEAGSQMKLRQVRAHVDALGNRFAGQADADARILPGKAGAENHSQLDVQMRSFSAAPLSQVSRPYISGNALQMQMSAMTDLVRMRETLEARLRFQNARIPDLARFNPYLPNDKLHFIGGSGTASGDLSLRGDGSVDNGQLQLHGRALRLAVAGMRFRGDLQLDARLRRGNLQSGEFALAGSRIHLRNVAFSEPGGISSSGWWAQVNVQDGGVSWKKPAALNGRINARMKDVGFLLAMFASRSNYPQWVTSLVDAGQAQASSRVAWHGNLLVLDDMAAHNERFAVNARLRLQGNQRQGDLLLGWGKLEAGLELHGEQRKLHLLRARQWYQSRRGYL
;
A
#
# COMPACT_ATOMS: atom_id res chain seq x y z
N MET A 1 -15.89 73.89 -72.99
CA MET A 1 -15.52 73.64 -71.57
C MET A 1 -16.69 74.06 -70.68
N LYS A 2 -17.55 73.12 -70.27
CA LYS A 2 -18.70 73.42 -69.39
C LYS A 2 -18.28 73.30 -67.92
N ALA A 3 -18.57 74.34 -67.15
CA ALA A 3 -18.25 74.47 -65.73
C ALA A 3 -18.89 73.36 -64.90
N PHE A 4 -18.09 72.69 -64.07
CA PHE A 4 -18.58 71.77 -63.05
C PHE A 4 -19.50 72.52 -62.06
N PRO A 5 -20.63 71.95 -61.63
CA PRO A 5 -21.57 72.64 -60.75
C PRO A 5 -20.94 72.93 -59.38
N PRO A 6 -21.24 74.09 -58.76
CA PRO A 6 -20.67 74.52 -57.48
C PRO A 6 -21.07 73.65 -56.27
N VAL A 7 -21.90 72.63 -56.45
CA VAL A 7 -22.39 71.74 -55.37
C VAL A 7 -21.35 70.67 -54.98
N LEU A 8 -20.52 70.18 -55.92
CA LEU A 8 -19.51 69.14 -55.62
C LEU A 8 -18.32 69.68 -54.81
N LYS A 9 -17.97 70.96 -54.99
CA LYS A 9 -16.85 71.62 -54.28
C LYS A 9 -17.16 71.83 -52.80
N THR A 10 -18.42 72.08 -52.46
CA THR A 10 -18.93 72.19 -51.07
C THR A 10 -19.06 70.84 -50.39
N TRP A 11 -19.46 69.79 -51.13
CA TRP A 11 -19.48 68.41 -50.63
C TRP A 11 -18.07 67.85 -50.38
N LEU A 12 -17.10 68.10 -51.26
CA LEU A 12 -15.69 67.76 -51.04
C LEU A 12 -15.04 68.55 -49.89
N ARG A 13 -15.45 69.81 -49.65
CA ARG A 13 -15.01 70.59 -48.47
C ARG A 13 -15.67 70.11 -47.17
N ARG A 14 -16.94 69.70 -47.20
CA ARG A 14 -17.66 69.14 -46.04
C ARG A 14 -17.24 67.71 -45.71
N ALA A 15 -16.82 66.91 -46.69
CA ALA A 15 -16.30 65.55 -46.51
C ALA A 15 -14.87 65.50 -45.91
N ARG A 16 -14.13 66.62 -45.92
CA ARG A 16 -12.81 66.71 -45.26
C ARG A 16 -12.92 66.69 -43.74
N TRP A 17 -13.95 67.29 -43.16
CA TRP A 17 -14.18 67.30 -41.71
C TRP A 17 -14.41 65.90 -41.10
N PRO A 18 -15.26 65.02 -41.66
CA PRO A 18 -15.37 63.64 -41.17
C PRO A 18 -14.08 62.84 -41.43
N LEU A 19 -13.35 63.10 -42.52
CA LEU A 19 -12.05 62.46 -42.77
C LEU A 19 -10.99 62.88 -41.73
N TYR A 20 -10.89 64.17 -41.41
CA TYR A 20 -10.00 64.67 -40.35
C TYR A 20 -10.44 64.18 -38.97
N ALA A 21 -11.74 64.10 -38.70
CA ALA A 21 -12.26 63.54 -37.46
C ALA A 21 -11.90 62.05 -37.34
N LEU A 22 -12.02 61.26 -38.41
CA LEU A 22 -11.61 59.86 -38.45
C LEU A 22 -10.09 59.71 -38.28
N LEU A 23 -9.28 60.54 -38.95
CA LEU A 23 -7.83 60.55 -38.79
C LEU A 23 -7.42 60.93 -37.37
N ALA A 24 -8.01 61.98 -36.79
CA ALA A 24 -7.74 62.41 -35.43
C ALA A 24 -8.15 61.34 -34.41
N LEU A 25 -9.30 60.70 -34.60
CA LEU A 25 -9.77 59.61 -33.74
C LEU A 25 -8.86 58.38 -33.85
N TYR A 26 -8.34 58.08 -35.05
CA TYR A 26 -7.35 57.03 -35.26
C TYR A 26 -5.99 57.36 -34.63
N LEU A 27 -5.49 58.58 -34.77
CA LEU A 27 -4.24 59.02 -34.12
C LEU A 27 -4.38 59.03 -32.59
N LEU A 28 -5.53 59.48 -32.08
CA LEU A 28 -5.85 59.44 -30.65
C LEU A 28 -5.93 58.00 -30.15
N TYR A 29 -6.54 57.09 -30.93
CA TYR A 29 -6.51 55.66 -30.64
C TYR A 29 -5.07 55.13 -30.58
N LEU A 30 -4.23 55.41 -31.59
CA LEU A 30 -2.84 54.96 -31.59
C LEU A 30 -2.08 55.47 -30.38
N ALA A 31 -2.18 56.76 -30.05
CA ALA A 31 -1.52 57.34 -28.90
C ALA A 31 -2.02 56.70 -27.58
N ALA A 32 -3.34 56.61 -27.39
CA ALA A 32 -3.93 56.05 -26.18
C ALA A 32 -3.62 54.56 -26.02
N ALA A 33 -3.73 53.78 -27.09
CA ALA A 33 -3.52 52.33 -27.05
C ALA A 33 -2.04 51.97 -26.85
N ASN A 34 -1.11 52.65 -27.53
CA ASN A 34 0.33 52.43 -27.32
C ASN A 34 0.79 52.93 -25.94
N ALA A 35 0.23 54.04 -25.44
CA ALA A 35 0.47 54.48 -24.06
C ALA A 35 -0.08 53.46 -23.05
N PHE A 36 -1.26 52.90 -23.31
CA PHE A 36 -1.87 51.89 -22.43
C PHE A 36 -1.04 50.60 -22.38
N ILE A 37 -0.63 50.05 -23.54
CA ILE A 37 0.18 48.82 -23.66
C ILE A 37 1.50 48.95 -22.89
N ASN A 38 2.13 50.12 -22.89
CA ASN A 38 3.42 50.34 -22.23
C ASN A 38 3.30 50.97 -20.83
N SER A 39 2.09 51.03 -20.26
CA SER A 39 1.85 51.60 -18.92
C SER A 39 1.65 50.53 -17.84
N GLU A 40 2.02 50.85 -16.60
CA GLU A 40 1.73 50.00 -15.42
C GLU A 40 0.22 49.76 -15.24
N ARG A 41 -0.62 50.74 -15.60
CA ARG A 41 -2.08 50.62 -15.55
C ARG A 41 -2.60 49.53 -16.48
N GLY A 42 -2.00 49.40 -17.67
CA GLY A 42 -2.33 48.34 -18.61
C GLY A 42 -1.98 46.96 -18.07
N GLN A 43 -0.79 46.81 -17.47
CA GLN A 43 -0.36 45.57 -16.83
C GLN A 43 -1.23 45.21 -15.61
N ALA A 44 -1.58 46.18 -14.78
CA ALA A 44 -2.43 45.99 -13.60
C ALA A 44 -3.87 45.53 -13.97
N LEU A 45 -4.40 45.95 -15.12
CA LEU A 45 -5.73 45.51 -15.57
C LEU A 45 -5.76 44.02 -15.91
N ILE A 46 -4.70 43.51 -16.56
CA ILE A 46 -4.57 42.09 -16.92
C ILE A 46 -4.28 41.24 -15.67
N ASN A 47 -3.48 41.77 -14.74
CA ASN A 47 -3.05 41.09 -13.51
C ASN A 47 -3.99 41.30 -12.31
N ARG A 48 -5.31 41.43 -12.54
CA ARG A 48 -6.32 41.67 -11.48
C ARG A 48 -6.42 40.58 -10.42
N LYS A 49 -6.05 39.33 -10.76
CA LYS A 49 -6.05 38.17 -9.86
C LYS A 49 -4.69 37.45 -9.96
N PRO A 50 -3.64 38.05 -9.39
CA PRO A 50 -2.26 37.56 -9.56
C PRO A 50 -2.07 36.14 -9.00
N GLU A 51 -2.93 35.69 -8.09
CA GLU A 51 -2.94 34.33 -7.57
C GLU A 51 -3.38 33.29 -8.62
N ARG A 52 -4.13 33.69 -9.66
CA ARG A 52 -4.62 32.79 -10.72
C ARG A 52 -3.88 32.93 -12.04
N PHE A 53 -3.55 34.15 -12.42
CA PHE A 53 -2.90 34.47 -13.69
C PHE A 53 -2.09 35.76 -13.59
N GLN A 54 -0.90 35.73 -14.15
CA GLN A 54 0.01 36.86 -14.27
C GLN A 54 0.58 36.89 -15.69
N MET A 55 0.63 38.07 -16.29
CA MET A 55 1.22 38.33 -17.58
C MET A 55 2.07 39.60 -17.49
N HIS A 56 3.32 39.49 -17.95
CA HIS A 56 4.28 40.58 -18.00
C HIS A 56 4.91 40.62 -19.40
N TRP A 57 5.23 41.82 -19.88
CA TRP A 57 5.93 42.06 -21.15
C TRP A 57 6.75 43.33 -21.01
N THR A 58 7.86 43.43 -21.74
CA THR A 58 8.80 44.57 -21.62
C THR A 58 8.42 45.74 -22.52
N GLY A 59 7.81 45.47 -23.67
CA GLY A 59 7.32 46.51 -24.57
C GLY A 59 6.36 45.95 -25.62
N GLY A 60 5.56 46.83 -26.20
CA GLY A 60 4.64 46.44 -27.25
C GLY A 60 4.06 47.62 -28.02
N TYR A 61 3.45 47.33 -29.15
CA TYR A 61 2.81 48.34 -29.97
C TYR A 61 1.56 47.81 -30.70
N THR A 62 0.72 48.75 -31.13
CA THR A 62 -0.43 48.50 -31.99
C THR A 62 -0.48 49.53 -33.11
N LEU A 63 -0.62 49.05 -34.35
CA LEU A 63 -0.77 49.90 -35.55
C LEU A 63 -2.19 49.86 -36.11
N TRP A 64 -3.02 48.92 -35.67
CA TRP A 64 -4.38 48.75 -36.16
C TRP A 64 -5.28 48.31 -34.99
N PRO A 65 -6.52 48.80 -34.90
CA PRO A 65 -7.46 48.39 -33.86
C PRO A 65 -7.52 46.87 -33.69
N GLY A 66 -7.13 46.40 -32.49
CA GLY A 66 -7.13 44.99 -32.11
C GLY A 66 -5.88 44.19 -32.51
N LEU A 67 -4.98 44.72 -33.34
CA LEU A 67 -3.69 44.08 -33.64
C LEU A 67 -2.65 44.49 -32.59
N VAL A 68 -2.08 43.52 -31.87
CA VAL A 68 -1.12 43.77 -30.80
C VAL A 68 0.18 43.00 -31.07
N VAL A 69 1.32 43.66 -30.89
CA VAL A 69 2.66 43.07 -30.90
C VAL A 69 3.28 43.32 -29.53
N LEU A 70 3.74 42.28 -28.85
CA LEU A 70 4.38 42.31 -27.54
C LEU A 70 5.76 41.63 -27.63
N ARG A 71 6.70 42.10 -26.81
CA ARG A 71 8.06 41.56 -26.67
C ARG A 71 8.30 41.01 -25.27
N GLU A 72 9.10 39.95 -25.19
CA GLU A 72 9.50 39.24 -23.98
C GLU A 72 8.32 38.95 -23.05
N VAL A 73 7.30 38.31 -23.60
CA VAL A 73 6.08 38.00 -22.87
C VAL A 73 6.35 36.85 -21.92
N ARG A 74 6.04 37.04 -20.64
CA ARG A 74 6.05 36.01 -19.61
C ARG A 74 4.67 35.88 -18.99
N MET A 75 4.08 34.70 -19.09
CA MET A 75 2.80 34.36 -18.49
C MET A 75 3.00 33.27 -17.46
N ARG A 76 2.28 33.38 -16.34
CA ARG A 76 2.22 32.35 -15.31
C ARG A 76 0.80 32.20 -14.83
N GLY A 77 0.41 30.99 -14.46
CA GLY A 77 -0.90 30.76 -13.89
C GLY A 77 -0.93 29.55 -12.99
N HIS A 78 -2.00 29.48 -12.20
CA HIS A 78 -2.22 28.39 -11.26
C HIS A 78 -3.65 27.86 -11.44
N VAL A 79 -3.77 26.56 -11.67
CA VAL A 79 -5.04 25.86 -11.85
C VAL A 79 -5.03 24.57 -11.02
N ARG A 80 -5.80 24.54 -9.94
CA ARG A 80 -5.96 23.38 -9.04
C ARG A 80 -4.63 22.94 -8.42
N LYS A 81 -4.06 21.84 -8.91
CA LYS A 81 -2.78 21.28 -8.43
C LYS A 81 -1.63 21.54 -9.41
N GLN A 82 -1.84 22.40 -10.40
CA GLN A 82 -0.88 22.65 -11.47
C GLN A 82 -0.56 24.14 -11.56
N THR A 83 0.73 24.47 -11.61
CA THR A 83 1.21 25.77 -12.06
C THR A 83 1.72 25.63 -13.48
N TRP A 84 1.55 26.67 -14.27
CA TRP A 84 2.10 26.72 -15.63
C TRP A 84 2.80 28.06 -15.84
N ALA A 85 3.86 28.04 -16.62
CA ALA A 85 4.62 29.20 -17.05
C ALA A 85 4.85 29.12 -18.55
N LEU A 86 4.75 30.26 -19.23
CA LEU A 86 5.02 30.41 -20.64
C LEU A 86 5.91 31.64 -20.83
N SER A 87 6.96 31.55 -21.63
CA SER A 87 7.70 32.70 -22.12
C SER A 87 7.81 32.67 -23.63
N ALA A 88 7.76 33.84 -24.26
CA ALA A 88 7.97 34.01 -25.69
C ALA A 88 8.74 35.31 -25.95
N ASP A 89 9.65 35.27 -26.92
CA ASP A 89 10.49 36.41 -27.30
C ASP A 89 9.64 37.49 -28.00
N ASP A 90 8.76 37.05 -28.92
CA ASP A 90 7.82 37.90 -29.63
C ASP A 90 6.44 37.25 -29.66
N VAL A 91 5.39 38.06 -29.43
CA VAL A 91 4.00 37.63 -29.55
C VAL A 91 3.23 38.65 -30.39
N ARG A 92 2.57 38.18 -31.44
CA ARG A 92 1.71 38.97 -32.31
C ARG A 92 0.33 38.35 -32.34
N GLY A 93 -0.72 39.16 -32.22
CA GLY A 93 -2.07 38.63 -32.29
C GLY A 93 -3.11 39.66 -32.67
N ARG A 94 -4.28 39.17 -33.09
CA ARG A 94 -5.45 39.99 -33.40
C ARG A 94 -6.61 39.66 -32.48
N ILE A 95 -7.01 40.65 -31.69
CA ILE A 95 -8.14 40.59 -30.77
C ILE A 95 -9.35 41.25 -31.44
N ALA A 96 -10.49 40.57 -31.45
CA ALA A 96 -11.74 41.18 -31.89
C ALA A 96 -12.28 42.08 -30.76
N LEU A 97 -12.44 43.38 -31.04
CA LEU A 97 -12.83 44.36 -30.03
C LEU A 97 -14.34 44.38 -29.76
N LEU A 98 -15.17 44.16 -30.78
CA LEU A 98 -16.65 44.20 -30.65
C LEU A 98 -17.20 43.12 -29.69
N PRO A 99 -16.73 41.85 -29.74
CA PRO A 99 -17.20 40.80 -28.83
C PRO A 99 -16.89 41.07 -27.34
N LEU A 100 -15.95 41.97 -27.03
CA LEU A 100 -15.65 42.34 -25.64
C LEU A 100 -16.86 42.98 -24.93
N LEU A 101 -17.72 43.70 -25.68
CA LEU A 101 -18.97 44.26 -25.16
C LEU A 101 -19.96 43.17 -24.72
N GLN A 102 -19.82 41.97 -25.27
CA GLN A 102 -20.63 40.79 -24.96
C GLN A 102 -19.91 39.82 -24.01
N ARG A 103 -18.83 40.26 -23.34
CA ARG A 103 -17.98 39.44 -22.44
C ARG A 103 -17.32 38.23 -23.14
N GLN A 104 -17.02 38.39 -24.43
CA GLN A 104 -16.29 37.39 -25.21
C GLN A 104 -14.92 37.95 -25.58
N LEU A 105 -13.86 37.29 -25.11
CA LEU A 105 -12.50 37.56 -25.54
C LEU A 105 -12.21 36.63 -26.72
N GLN A 106 -12.42 37.13 -27.92
CA GLN A 106 -12.12 36.40 -29.16
C GLN A 106 -10.79 36.88 -29.72
N ILE A 107 -9.85 35.95 -29.84
CA ILE A 107 -8.54 36.18 -30.44
C ILE A 107 -8.52 35.42 -31.76
N ALA A 108 -8.57 36.16 -32.87
CA ALA A 108 -8.69 35.60 -34.21
C ALA A 108 -7.45 34.76 -34.59
N TRP A 109 -6.27 35.23 -34.19
CA TRP A 109 -5.04 34.47 -34.28
C TRP A 109 -3.99 35.03 -33.32
N VAL A 110 -3.09 34.17 -32.88
CA VAL A 110 -1.87 34.49 -32.12
C VAL A 110 -0.71 33.78 -32.80
N GLU A 111 0.39 34.47 -32.95
CA GLU A 111 1.67 33.97 -33.41
C GLU A 111 2.71 34.30 -32.35
N ALA A 112 3.47 33.30 -31.92
CA ALA A 112 4.53 33.45 -30.92
C ALA A 112 5.84 32.85 -31.44
N ALA A 113 6.96 33.51 -31.14
CA ALA A 113 8.31 33.07 -31.49
C ALA A 113 9.17 32.87 -30.22
N GLY A 114 10.12 31.92 -30.27
CA GLY A 114 11.04 31.64 -29.16
C GLY A 114 10.33 31.10 -27.92
N LEU A 115 9.33 30.23 -28.12
CA LEU A 115 8.43 29.80 -27.06
C LEU A 115 9.11 28.80 -26.11
N GLN A 116 8.93 29.01 -24.81
CA GLN A 116 9.27 28.06 -23.76
C GLN A 116 8.06 27.89 -22.84
N GLY A 117 7.70 26.64 -22.56
CA GLY A 117 6.57 26.32 -21.69
C GLY A 117 6.99 25.37 -20.58
N GLU A 118 6.37 25.54 -19.41
CA GLU A 118 6.57 24.66 -18.26
C GLU A 118 5.25 24.43 -17.52
N VAL A 119 5.01 23.19 -17.10
CA VAL A 119 3.88 22.80 -16.25
C VAL A 119 4.40 21.99 -15.07
N GLN A 120 4.18 22.50 -13.86
CA GLN A 120 4.63 21.86 -12.61
C GLN A 120 3.44 21.52 -11.69
N GLN A 121 3.68 20.64 -10.72
CA GLN A 121 2.74 20.42 -9.63
C GLN A 121 2.87 21.55 -8.60
N ALA A 122 1.74 22.12 -8.20
CA ALA A 122 1.73 23.17 -7.20
C ALA A 122 1.86 22.61 -5.79
N GLY A 123 2.53 23.35 -4.88
CA GLY A 123 2.67 22.97 -3.47
C GLY A 123 1.36 23.02 -2.67
N HIS A 124 0.35 23.76 -3.15
CA HIS A 124 -0.97 23.87 -2.54
C HIS A 124 -2.07 23.74 -3.61
N GLU A 125 -3.22 23.19 -3.25
CA GLU A 125 -4.36 23.03 -4.15
C GLU A 125 -5.27 24.28 -4.14
N MET A 126 -5.50 24.87 -5.31
CA MET A 126 -6.54 25.88 -5.48
C MET A 126 -7.89 25.22 -5.79
N LEU A 127 -8.84 25.32 -4.87
CA LEU A 127 -10.17 24.77 -5.04
C LEU A 127 -10.84 25.35 -6.30
N PRO A 128 -11.40 24.49 -7.18
CA PRO A 128 -12.14 24.98 -8.34
C PRO A 128 -13.39 25.72 -7.87
N LEU A 129 -13.78 26.78 -8.59
CA LEU A 129 -15.10 27.38 -8.40
C LEU A 129 -16.17 26.34 -8.76
N ALA A 130 -17.15 26.14 -7.90
CA ALA A 130 -18.29 25.28 -8.17
C ALA A 130 -19.07 25.81 -9.38
N TYR A 131 -19.56 24.91 -10.23
CA TYR A 131 -20.42 25.27 -11.35
C TYR A 131 -21.72 25.91 -10.82
N SER A 132 -22.06 27.10 -11.31
CA SER A 132 -23.32 27.79 -11.02
C SER A 132 -23.90 28.38 -12.32
N PRO A 133 -25.14 28.02 -12.71
CA PRO A 133 -25.79 28.55 -13.91
C PRO A 133 -25.89 30.09 -13.94
N GLU A 134 -26.07 30.73 -12.78
CA GLU A 134 -26.14 32.18 -12.68
C GLU A 134 -24.78 32.86 -12.88
N GLN A 135 -23.72 32.26 -12.33
CA GLN A 135 -22.35 32.75 -12.52
C GLN A 135 -21.88 32.53 -13.96
N GLN A 136 -22.34 31.45 -14.62
CA GLN A 136 -22.08 31.17 -16.02
C GLN A 136 -22.60 32.25 -16.98
N ARG A 137 -23.82 32.76 -16.77
CA ARG A 137 -24.38 33.86 -17.58
C ARG A 137 -23.52 35.12 -17.53
N LYS A 138 -22.76 35.30 -16.45
CA LYS A 138 -21.87 36.45 -16.25
C LYS A 138 -20.40 36.15 -16.58
N ALA A 139 -20.06 34.90 -16.90
CA ALA A 139 -18.70 34.45 -17.11
C ALA A 139 -18.15 34.90 -18.47
N TRP A 140 -16.84 35.17 -18.50
CA TRP A 140 -16.15 35.42 -19.75
C TRP A 140 -16.02 34.13 -20.57
N ARG A 141 -16.09 34.26 -21.89
CA ARG A 141 -15.73 33.22 -22.85
C ARG A 141 -14.45 33.64 -23.56
N LEU A 142 -13.40 32.84 -23.45
CA LEU A 142 -12.15 32.99 -24.19
C LEU A 142 -12.19 32.03 -25.38
N GLU A 143 -12.02 32.56 -26.58
CA GLU A 143 -11.84 31.77 -27.79
C GLU A 143 -10.57 32.24 -28.49
N ILE A 144 -9.66 31.31 -28.72
CA ILE A 144 -8.47 31.55 -29.52
C ILE A 144 -8.58 30.66 -30.75
N ALA A 145 -8.93 31.27 -31.88
CA ALA A 145 -9.26 30.54 -33.10
C ALA A 145 -8.03 29.91 -33.76
N SER A 146 -6.84 30.48 -33.56
CA SER A 146 -5.57 29.93 -34.04
C SER A 146 -4.42 30.42 -33.17
N ILE A 147 -3.58 29.50 -32.70
CA ILE A 147 -2.32 29.75 -32.00
C ILE A 147 -1.24 29.11 -32.84
N ARG A 148 -0.29 29.90 -33.35
CA ARG A 148 0.88 29.41 -34.07
C ARG A 148 2.13 29.68 -33.24
N ALA A 149 2.83 28.64 -32.86
CA ALA A 149 4.14 28.73 -32.23
C ALA A 149 5.20 28.41 -33.29
N LYS A 150 6.01 29.42 -33.63
CA LYS A 150 7.23 29.26 -34.42
C LYS A 150 8.40 29.18 -33.45
N ASP A 151 9.36 28.30 -33.67
CA ASP A 151 10.53 28.15 -32.78
C ASP A 151 10.13 27.86 -31.31
N LEU A 152 9.44 26.74 -31.11
CA LEU A 152 9.17 26.18 -29.78
C LEU A 152 10.46 25.48 -29.29
N ARG A 153 11.21 26.16 -28.43
CA ARG A 153 12.55 25.72 -27.98
C ARG A 153 12.49 24.67 -26.87
N GLN A 154 11.52 24.81 -25.97
CA GLN A 154 11.40 23.97 -24.79
C GLN A 154 9.95 23.80 -24.34
N PHE A 155 9.61 22.57 -23.97
CA PHE A 155 8.40 22.24 -23.21
C PHE A 155 8.76 21.34 -22.03
N ALA A 156 8.45 21.77 -20.82
CA ALA A 156 8.66 21.01 -19.60
C ALA A 156 7.32 20.61 -18.96
N PHE A 157 7.21 19.35 -18.54
CA PHE A 157 6.07 18.81 -17.83
C PHE A 157 6.55 17.97 -16.64
N ARG A 158 6.34 18.48 -15.43
CA ARG A 158 6.91 17.93 -14.19
C ARG A 158 8.42 17.76 -14.36
N ASP A 159 8.93 16.55 -14.17
CA ASP A 159 10.36 16.25 -14.26
C ASP A 159 10.83 15.99 -15.70
N TRP A 160 9.92 15.99 -16.68
CA TRP A 160 10.21 15.74 -18.09
C TRP A 160 10.41 17.04 -18.86
N GLN A 161 11.39 17.06 -19.76
CA GLN A 161 11.70 18.19 -20.62
C GLN A 161 11.89 17.72 -22.06
N VAL A 162 11.29 18.44 -22.99
CA VAL A 162 11.47 18.28 -24.43
C VAL A 162 12.12 19.56 -24.94
N THR A 163 13.30 19.45 -25.54
CA THR A 163 13.98 20.57 -26.23
C THR A 163 14.22 20.22 -27.69
N GLY A 164 14.30 21.22 -28.56
CA GLY A 164 14.57 21.00 -29.99
C GLY A 164 13.95 22.09 -30.86
N GLU A 165 13.90 21.83 -32.16
CA GLU A 165 13.30 22.74 -33.13
C GLU A 165 11.81 22.42 -33.27
N GLY A 166 11.00 23.07 -32.44
CA GLY A 166 9.56 22.85 -32.40
C GLY A 166 8.74 23.85 -33.21
N GLU A 167 7.62 23.39 -33.73
CA GLU A 167 6.52 24.22 -34.25
C GLU A 167 5.19 23.64 -33.77
N GLY A 168 4.18 24.49 -33.65
CA GLY A 168 2.86 24.02 -33.23
C GLY A 168 1.72 24.91 -33.67
N GLU A 169 0.57 24.27 -33.91
CA GLU A 169 -0.69 24.93 -34.14
C GLU A 169 -1.73 24.40 -33.15
N ALA A 170 -2.46 25.30 -32.50
CA ALA A 170 -3.51 24.94 -31.57
C ALA A 170 -4.68 25.91 -31.63
N ALA A 171 -5.86 25.46 -31.21
CA ALA A 171 -7.01 26.32 -31.02
C ALA A 171 -7.78 25.86 -29.79
N LEU A 172 -8.29 26.80 -29.01
CA LEU A 172 -8.96 26.48 -27.75
C LEU A 172 -10.15 27.38 -27.48
N VAL A 173 -11.11 26.83 -26.77
CA VAL A 173 -12.25 27.55 -26.21
C VAL A 173 -12.31 27.28 -24.73
N LYS A 174 -12.38 28.34 -23.93
CA LYS A 174 -12.51 28.25 -22.48
C LYS A 174 -13.64 29.13 -21.99
N GLN A 175 -14.62 28.52 -21.32
CA GLN A 175 -15.58 29.26 -20.52
C GLN A 175 -15.10 29.31 -19.06
N PHE A 176 -15.00 30.52 -18.51
CA PHE A 176 -14.57 30.73 -17.12
C PHE A 176 -15.69 30.37 -16.12
N ALA A 177 -15.44 30.57 -14.81
CA ALA A 177 -16.37 30.25 -13.73
C ALA A 177 -16.87 28.79 -13.72
N GLY A 178 -15.94 27.83 -13.88
CA GLY A 178 -16.25 26.40 -13.85
C GLY A 178 -16.88 25.85 -15.14
N GLY A 179 -16.96 26.66 -16.20
CA GLY A 179 -17.51 26.23 -17.49
C GLY A 179 -16.61 25.34 -18.33
N SER A 180 -17.10 25.05 -19.54
CA SER A 180 -16.51 24.09 -20.45
C SER A 180 -15.10 24.46 -20.90
N PHE A 181 -14.38 23.46 -21.37
CA PHE A 181 -13.11 23.59 -22.05
C PHE A 181 -13.12 22.69 -23.28
N GLU A 182 -12.67 23.23 -24.40
CA GLU A 182 -12.49 22.53 -25.65
C GLU A 182 -11.08 22.83 -26.17
N LEU A 183 -10.38 21.78 -26.58
CA LEU A 183 -9.13 21.88 -27.30
C LEU A 183 -9.37 21.33 -28.71
N ARG A 184 -9.51 22.24 -29.67
CA ARG A 184 -9.72 21.89 -31.08
C ARG A 184 -8.50 21.12 -31.61
N PRO A 185 -8.62 20.44 -32.76
CA PRO A 185 -7.50 19.75 -33.40
C PRO A 185 -6.24 20.59 -33.40
N SER A 186 -5.25 20.14 -32.63
CA SER A 186 -3.98 20.81 -32.39
C SER A 186 -2.86 19.87 -32.80
N ILE A 187 -1.76 20.41 -33.31
CA ILE A 187 -0.60 19.65 -33.75
C ILE A 187 0.67 20.31 -33.25
N VAL A 188 1.61 19.50 -32.79
CA VAL A 188 2.96 19.95 -32.43
C VAL A 188 3.95 19.03 -33.11
N ARG A 189 4.99 19.62 -33.70
CA ARG A 189 6.10 18.91 -34.33
C ARG A 189 7.40 19.37 -33.72
N PHE A 190 8.31 18.44 -33.45
CA PHE A 190 9.68 18.74 -33.10
C PHE A 190 10.63 17.99 -34.02
N ARG A 191 11.65 18.71 -34.50
CA ARG A 191 12.80 18.15 -35.19
C ARG A 191 14.02 18.19 -34.28
N ASN A 192 14.88 17.19 -34.43
CA ASN A 192 16.09 17.02 -33.62
C ASN A 192 15.83 17.18 -32.12
N ALA A 193 14.72 16.62 -31.65
CA ALA A 193 14.27 16.79 -30.27
C ALA A 193 15.10 15.94 -29.31
N ARG A 194 15.25 16.45 -28.09
CA ARG A 194 15.82 15.73 -26.94
C ARG A 194 14.76 15.66 -25.86
N ILE A 195 14.41 14.45 -25.45
CA ILE A 195 13.55 14.19 -24.30
C ILE A 195 14.45 13.78 -23.13
N SER A 196 14.35 14.50 -22.02
CA SER A 196 15.07 14.20 -20.79
C SER A 196 14.14 14.17 -19.58
N GLN A 197 14.55 13.45 -18.53
CA GLN A 197 13.91 13.47 -17.22
C GLN A 197 14.98 13.75 -16.17
N GLN A 198 14.80 14.77 -15.32
CA GLN A 198 15.83 15.17 -14.34
C GLN A 198 17.23 15.34 -14.99
N GLN A 199 17.29 15.98 -16.16
CA GLN A 199 18.50 16.17 -17.00
C GLN A 199 19.07 14.90 -17.66
N GLN A 200 18.54 13.72 -17.34
CA GLN A 200 18.97 12.45 -17.93
C GLN A 200 18.31 12.23 -19.29
N PRO A 201 19.04 12.03 -20.39
CA PRO A 201 18.46 11.90 -21.72
C PRO A 201 17.80 10.52 -21.91
N TRP A 202 16.56 10.50 -22.40
CA TRP A 202 15.80 9.28 -22.71
C TRP A 202 15.57 9.08 -24.21
N LEU A 203 15.51 10.16 -24.97
CA LEU A 203 15.42 10.14 -26.42
C LEU A 203 16.22 11.31 -27.00
N GLN A 204 17.00 11.05 -28.04
CA GLN A 204 17.84 12.04 -28.71
C GLN A 204 17.64 11.97 -30.22
N GLN A 205 17.97 13.07 -30.91
CA GLN A 205 17.84 13.20 -32.36
C GLN A 205 16.41 12.83 -32.83
N ALA A 206 15.41 13.18 -32.02
CA ALA A 206 14.07 12.66 -32.21
C ALA A 206 13.25 13.50 -33.20
N GLN A 207 12.46 12.83 -34.01
CA GLN A 207 11.37 13.43 -34.77
C GLN A 207 10.07 13.11 -34.04
N LEU A 208 9.40 14.14 -33.53
CA LEU A 208 8.17 14.00 -32.76
C LEU A 208 7.06 14.72 -33.50
N GLN A 209 5.91 14.06 -33.64
CA GLN A 209 4.68 14.68 -34.10
C GLN A 209 3.54 14.21 -33.21
N ALA A 210 2.85 15.14 -32.57
CA ALA A 210 1.67 14.86 -31.76
C ALA A 210 0.50 15.67 -32.29
N ALA A 211 -0.55 15.00 -32.75
CA ALA A 211 -1.85 15.61 -33.02
C ALA A 211 -2.80 15.24 -31.89
N PHE A 212 -3.47 16.22 -31.30
CA PHE A 212 -4.35 16.00 -30.16
C PHE A 212 -5.56 16.93 -30.17
N SER A 213 -6.66 16.45 -29.60
CA SER A 213 -7.86 17.25 -29.35
C SER A 213 -8.61 16.75 -28.14
N LEU A 214 -9.33 17.65 -27.50
CA LEU A 214 -10.29 17.34 -26.45
C LEU A 214 -11.63 17.98 -26.84
N PRO A 215 -12.71 17.19 -26.96
CA PRO A 215 -14.04 17.74 -27.21
C PRO A 215 -14.46 18.64 -26.06
N GLU A 216 -15.50 19.44 -26.28
CA GLU A 216 -16.07 20.30 -25.25
C GLU A 216 -16.50 19.46 -24.04
N HIS A 217 -15.95 19.78 -22.87
CA HIS A 217 -16.26 19.06 -21.63
C HIS A 217 -16.20 19.97 -20.41
N LEU A 218 -16.92 19.59 -19.34
CA LEU A 218 -16.76 20.20 -18.03
C LEU A 218 -15.62 19.52 -17.29
N ALA A 219 -14.77 20.33 -16.65
CA ALA A 219 -13.63 19.81 -15.87
C ALA A 219 -14.05 19.00 -14.63
N ALA A 220 -15.33 19.05 -14.24
CA ALA A 220 -15.89 18.30 -13.12
C ALA A 220 -16.16 16.82 -13.49
N ASP A 221 -16.52 16.56 -14.75
CA ASP A 221 -16.96 15.26 -15.25
C ASP A 221 -15.79 14.31 -15.48
N TYR A 222 -14.66 14.85 -15.97
CA TYR A 222 -13.45 14.08 -16.28
C TYR A 222 -12.28 14.51 -15.39
N ARG A 223 -12.08 13.77 -14.29
CA ARG A 223 -11.00 14.01 -13.30
C ARG A 223 -9.80 13.09 -13.52
N GLY A 224 -8.59 13.64 -13.45
CA GLY A 224 -7.36 12.88 -13.53
C GLY A 224 -7.24 12.09 -14.85
N LEU A 225 -6.99 10.79 -14.75
CA LEU A 225 -6.85 9.90 -15.89
C LEU A 225 -8.13 9.71 -16.70
N ALA A 226 -9.31 10.04 -16.16
CA ALA A 226 -10.58 9.97 -16.90
C ALA A 226 -10.60 10.90 -18.13
N ARG A 227 -9.73 11.91 -18.21
CA ARG A 227 -9.60 12.75 -19.42
C ARG A 227 -9.08 11.98 -20.63
N LEU A 228 -8.41 10.84 -20.42
CA LEU A 228 -7.95 9.98 -21.51
C LEU A 228 -9.11 9.31 -22.24
N ASP A 229 -10.29 9.20 -21.61
CA ASP A 229 -11.50 8.64 -22.24
C ASP A 229 -12.05 9.55 -23.35
N ILE A 230 -11.76 10.85 -23.30
CA ILE A 230 -12.22 11.84 -24.29
C ILE A 230 -11.07 12.42 -25.14
N LEU A 231 -9.82 12.13 -24.78
CA LEU A 231 -8.65 12.58 -25.53
C LEU A 231 -8.57 11.83 -26.86
N LYS A 232 -8.49 12.57 -27.96
CA LYS A 232 -8.01 12.04 -29.23
C LYS A 232 -6.54 12.42 -29.37
N LEU A 233 -5.66 11.44 -29.52
CA LEU A 233 -4.21 11.61 -29.61
C LEU A 233 -3.67 10.72 -30.72
N ALA A 234 -2.91 11.29 -31.64
CA ALA A 234 -2.07 10.56 -32.59
C ALA A 234 -0.63 11.01 -32.38
N LEU A 235 0.22 10.10 -31.91
CA LEU A 235 1.61 10.34 -31.58
C LEU A 235 2.51 9.54 -32.53
N ARG A 236 3.39 10.24 -33.22
CA ARG A 236 4.52 9.65 -33.95
C ARG A 236 5.82 10.08 -33.31
N ALA A 237 6.68 9.13 -33.01
CA ALA A 237 7.99 9.40 -32.45
C ALA A 237 9.01 8.45 -33.07
N GLU A 238 10.12 9.01 -33.53
CA GLU A 238 11.28 8.26 -34.00
C GLU A 238 12.54 8.91 -33.44
N GLY A 239 13.47 8.13 -32.87
CA GLY A 239 14.70 8.68 -32.33
C GLY A 239 15.62 7.63 -31.72
N LYS A 240 16.76 8.09 -31.21
CA LYS A 240 17.76 7.25 -30.57
C LYS A 240 17.57 7.25 -29.05
N THR A 241 17.53 6.08 -28.46
CA THR A 241 17.51 5.91 -27.00
C THR A 241 18.93 5.72 -26.47
N PRO A 242 19.22 6.08 -25.21
CA PRO A 242 20.48 5.70 -24.59
C PRO A 242 20.57 4.18 -24.42
N GLY A 243 21.79 3.69 -24.28
CA GLY A 243 22.06 2.34 -23.79
C GLY A 243 22.14 2.35 -22.28
N PHE A 244 22.08 1.18 -21.67
CA PHE A 244 22.14 1.02 -20.22
C PHE A 244 23.21 0.01 -19.84
N ALA A 245 23.93 0.27 -18.75
CA ALA A 245 24.69 -0.71 -18.01
C ALA A 245 23.89 -1.11 -16.78
N ALA A 246 23.65 -2.40 -16.57
CA ALA A 246 23.09 -2.94 -15.34
C ALA A 246 24.15 -3.76 -14.62
N GLN A 247 24.63 -3.26 -13.49
CA GLN A 247 25.57 -3.97 -12.62
C GLN A 247 24.86 -4.44 -11.37
N LEU A 248 24.93 -5.73 -11.04
CA LEU A 248 24.43 -6.24 -9.77
C LEU A 248 25.50 -6.03 -8.68
N ASP A 249 25.20 -5.20 -7.68
CA ASP A 249 26.10 -4.98 -6.54
C ASP A 249 26.09 -6.15 -5.54
N GLU A 250 27.06 -6.18 -4.61
CA GLU A 250 27.17 -7.21 -3.57
C GLU A 250 25.96 -7.25 -2.62
N HIS A 251 25.20 -6.17 -2.56
CA HIS A 251 23.99 -6.05 -1.75
C HIS A 251 22.74 -6.57 -2.49
N GLY A 252 22.89 -7.02 -3.74
CA GLY A 252 21.80 -7.53 -4.57
C GLY A 252 20.92 -6.43 -5.15
N ARG A 253 21.49 -5.26 -5.47
CA ARG A 253 20.78 -4.16 -6.14
C ARG A 253 21.37 -3.94 -7.53
N TYR A 254 20.50 -3.75 -8.52
CA TYR A 254 20.93 -3.33 -9.85
C TYR A 254 21.26 -1.83 -9.83
N GLN A 255 22.51 -1.51 -10.13
CA GLN A 255 22.95 -0.15 -10.47
C GLN A 255 22.80 0.03 -11.97
N LEU A 256 21.88 0.91 -12.36
CA LEU A 256 21.65 1.27 -13.76
C LEU A 256 22.44 2.55 -14.08
N GLN A 257 23.29 2.47 -15.09
CA GLN A 257 24.03 3.63 -15.61
C GLN A 257 23.69 3.81 -17.08
N ILE A 258 23.57 5.05 -17.54
CA ILE A 258 23.43 5.33 -18.97
C ILE A 258 24.78 5.13 -19.64
N GLN A 259 24.77 4.47 -20.79
CA GLN A 259 25.89 4.35 -21.69
C GLN A 259 25.62 5.06 -23.00
N ASP A 260 26.71 5.49 -23.65
CA ASP A 260 26.69 6.06 -24.99
C ASP A 260 26.65 4.95 -26.07
N SER A 261 25.65 4.07 -25.96
CA SER A 261 25.36 3.03 -26.93
C SER A 261 23.96 3.29 -27.51
N PRO A 262 23.84 3.69 -28.79
CA PRO A 262 22.57 4.14 -29.32
C PRO A 262 21.60 2.98 -29.56
N GLY A 263 20.46 3.01 -28.88
CA GLY A 263 19.28 2.22 -29.23
C GLY A 263 18.34 2.98 -30.17
N SER A 264 17.15 2.43 -30.38
CA SER A 264 16.14 3.03 -31.25
C SER A 264 14.73 2.90 -30.68
N LEU A 265 13.94 3.96 -30.85
CA LEU A 265 12.50 3.97 -30.58
C LEU A 265 11.78 4.41 -31.85
N VAL A 266 10.78 3.62 -32.27
CA VAL A 266 9.82 3.98 -33.30
C VAL A 266 8.43 3.75 -32.74
N ALA A 267 7.57 4.77 -32.75
CA ALA A 267 6.21 4.69 -32.26
C ALA A 267 5.25 5.43 -33.20
N ASP A 268 4.13 4.79 -33.51
CA ASP A 268 2.93 5.39 -34.09
C ASP A 268 1.75 4.91 -33.25
N VAL A 269 1.29 5.73 -32.31
CA VAL A 269 0.27 5.36 -31.33
C VAL A 269 -0.91 6.29 -31.47
N GLN A 270 -2.10 5.70 -31.63
CA GLN A 270 -3.35 6.44 -31.78
C GLN A 270 -4.33 6.03 -30.69
N LEU A 271 -4.90 7.02 -30.01
CA LEU A 271 -5.89 6.90 -28.96
C LEU A 271 -7.10 7.74 -29.34
N ALA A 272 -8.29 7.16 -29.30
CA ALA A 272 -9.54 7.88 -29.41
C ALA A 272 -10.60 7.20 -28.54
N GLU A 273 -11.39 7.99 -27.82
CA GLU A 273 -12.54 7.49 -27.04
C GLU A 273 -12.14 6.40 -26.01
N GLY A 274 -10.98 6.56 -25.37
CA GLY A 274 -10.43 5.60 -24.41
C GLY A 274 -9.95 4.27 -25.03
N ARG A 275 -9.86 4.18 -26.37
CA ARG A 275 -9.40 3.00 -27.11
C ARG A 275 -8.17 3.30 -27.94
N LEU A 276 -7.20 2.40 -27.88
CA LEU A 276 -6.08 2.39 -28.80
C LEU A 276 -6.57 1.93 -30.18
N GLN A 277 -6.21 2.67 -31.23
CA GLN A 277 -6.68 2.37 -32.57
C GLN A 277 -5.84 1.26 -33.21
N THR A 278 -6.50 0.45 -34.04
CA THR A 278 -5.88 -0.57 -34.88
C THR A 278 -4.77 0.04 -35.73
N GLY A 279 -3.64 -0.65 -35.83
CA GLY A 279 -2.43 -0.17 -36.51
C GLY A 279 -1.47 0.60 -35.60
N SER A 280 -1.86 0.91 -34.35
CA SER A 280 -0.93 1.48 -33.37
C SER A 280 0.22 0.50 -33.10
N ARG A 281 1.46 1.00 -33.16
CA ARG A 281 2.68 0.21 -32.99
C ARG A 281 3.75 0.99 -32.23
N LEU A 282 4.53 0.30 -31.41
CA LEU A 282 5.74 0.82 -30.79
C LEU A 282 6.80 -0.27 -30.80
N GLN A 283 7.99 0.08 -31.26
CA GLN A 283 9.16 -0.78 -31.29
C GLN A 283 10.29 -0.07 -30.57
N LEU A 284 10.84 -0.73 -29.57
CA LEU A 284 11.90 -0.21 -28.73
C LEU A 284 13.04 -1.23 -28.70
N LYS A 285 14.23 -0.78 -29.08
CA LYS A 285 15.47 -1.55 -28.99
C LYS A 285 16.43 -0.82 -28.06
N LEU A 286 16.69 -1.41 -26.91
CA LEU A 286 17.55 -0.85 -25.86
C LEU A 286 18.81 -1.71 -25.68
N PRO A 287 19.99 -1.21 -26.09
CA PRO A 287 21.26 -1.82 -25.74
C PRO A 287 21.42 -1.86 -24.22
N LEU A 288 21.71 -3.04 -23.69
CA LEU A 288 21.83 -3.31 -22.27
C LEU A 288 23.11 -4.12 -22.02
N VAL A 289 24.13 -3.50 -21.46
CA VAL A 289 25.32 -4.19 -20.95
C VAL A 289 25.02 -4.68 -19.55
N MET A 290 25.07 -5.98 -19.33
CA MET A 290 24.82 -6.56 -18.01
C MET A 290 26.11 -7.11 -17.43
N SER A 291 26.44 -6.68 -16.22
CA SER A 291 27.62 -7.13 -15.50
C SER A 291 27.24 -7.83 -14.19
N GLN A 292 27.68 -9.08 -14.04
CA GLN A 292 27.47 -9.89 -12.85
C GLN A 292 28.68 -10.80 -12.62
N ASN A 293 29.21 -10.83 -11.39
CA ASN A 293 30.32 -11.69 -10.99
C ASN A 293 31.57 -11.59 -11.90
N GLY A 294 31.87 -10.40 -12.42
CA GLY A 294 33.00 -10.18 -13.32
C GLY A 294 32.77 -10.54 -14.79
N ILE A 295 31.60 -11.12 -15.13
CA ILE A 295 31.16 -11.31 -16.52
C ILE A 295 30.38 -10.08 -16.95
N SER A 296 30.75 -9.48 -18.06
CA SER A 296 30.02 -8.37 -18.68
C SER A 296 29.72 -8.71 -20.13
N GLU A 297 28.43 -8.75 -20.49
CA GLU A 297 28.01 -8.98 -21.88
C GLU A 297 26.98 -7.94 -22.31
N GLN A 298 27.03 -7.60 -23.60
CA GLN A 298 26.05 -6.74 -24.24
C GLN A 298 24.86 -7.56 -24.72
N ASN A 299 23.66 -7.08 -24.40
CA ASN A 299 22.38 -7.60 -24.87
C ASN A 299 21.54 -6.48 -25.47
N ASP A 300 20.51 -6.84 -26.22
CA ASP A 300 19.50 -5.91 -26.69
C ASP A 300 18.15 -6.28 -26.08
N LEU A 301 17.61 -5.43 -25.21
CA LEU A 301 16.23 -5.53 -24.76
C LEU A 301 15.33 -5.02 -25.88
N GLN A 302 14.46 -5.90 -26.39
CA GLN A 302 13.49 -5.58 -27.43
C GLN A 302 12.10 -5.55 -26.81
N ALA A 303 11.36 -4.48 -27.04
CA ALA A 303 9.96 -4.38 -26.67
C ALA A 303 9.14 -3.95 -27.88
N ASP A 304 8.18 -4.80 -28.25
CA ASP A 304 7.24 -4.56 -29.33
C ASP A 304 5.83 -4.49 -28.76
N PHE A 305 5.11 -3.47 -29.17
CA PHE A 305 3.73 -3.24 -28.83
C PHE A 305 2.96 -3.04 -30.12
N SER A 306 1.83 -3.72 -30.27
CA SER A 306 0.98 -3.57 -31.45
C SER A 306 -0.49 -3.71 -31.09
N VAL A 307 -1.33 -3.00 -31.84
CA VAL A 307 -2.78 -3.02 -31.66
C VAL A 307 -3.43 -3.45 -32.97
N SER A 308 -4.18 -4.54 -32.90
CA SER A 308 -5.04 -5.03 -33.99
C SER A 308 -6.50 -4.91 -33.54
N ASP A 309 -7.17 -6.04 -33.32
CA ASP A 309 -8.38 -6.16 -32.51
C ASP A 309 -8.06 -6.42 -31.02
N SER A 310 -6.81 -6.85 -30.75
CA SER A 310 -6.23 -7.03 -29.44
C SER A 310 -5.00 -6.14 -29.24
N ILE A 311 -4.65 -5.86 -27.99
CA ILE A 311 -3.37 -5.24 -27.62
C ILE A 311 -2.37 -6.36 -27.40
N ASN A 312 -1.27 -6.35 -28.15
CA ASN A 312 -0.19 -7.33 -28.03
C ASN A 312 1.09 -6.65 -27.55
N LEU A 313 1.76 -7.26 -26.58
CA LEU A 313 3.01 -6.83 -26.00
C LEU A 313 3.99 -7.99 -26.02
N HIS A 314 5.10 -7.83 -26.74
CA HIS A 314 6.22 -8.74 -26.72
C HIS A 314 7.42 -8.04 -26.09
N LEU A 315 8.04 -8.67 -25.10
CA LEU A 315 9.26 -8.20 -24.47
C LEU A 315 10.26 -9.34 -24.49
N ASN A 316 11.44 -9.09 -25.03
CA ASN A 316 12.48 -10.09 -25.19
C ASN A 316 13.83 -9.52 -24.77
N LEU A 317 14.42 -10.18 -23.77
CA LEU A 317 15.81 -10.05 -23.35
C LEU A 317 16.45 -11.43 -23.58
N PRO A 318 17.19 -11.61 -24.68
CA PRO A 318 17.75 -12.90 -25.04
C PRO A 318 18.78 -13.37 -24.01
N ARG A 319 19.01 -14.68 -23.99
CA ARG A 319 20.01 -15.29 -23.12
C ARG A 319 21.38 -15.24 -23.80
N ALA A 320 22.21 -14.26 -23.45
CA ALA A 320 23.60 -14.24 -23.90
C ALA A 320 24.46 -15.32 -23.22
N SER A 321 24.32 -15.49 -21.90
CA SER A 321 25.04 -16.51 -21.13
C SER A 321 24.19 -17.14 -20.02
N GLN A 322 24.71 -18.20 -19.37
CA GLN A 322 23.98 -18.87 -18.29
C GLN A 322 23.87 -18.04 -17.00
N GLN A 323 24.79 -17.10 -16.79
CA GLN A 323 24.90 -16.32 -15.57
C GLN A 323 24.08 -15.02 -15.62
N LEU A 324 23.82 -14.50 -16.82
CA LEU A 324 23.02 -13.30 -17.01
C LEU A 324 21.51 -13.59 -17.03
N PRO A 325 20.68 -12.60 -16.69
CA PRO A 325 19.24 -12.75 -16.73
C PRO A 325 18.72 -12.81 -18.16
N SER A 326 17.60 -13.49 -18.36
CA SER A 326 16.85 -13.52 -19.61
C SER A 326 15.37 -13.39 -19.33
N LEU A 327 14.62 -12.85 -20.27
CA LEU A 327 13.19 -12.60 -20.14
C LEU A 327 12.53 -12.69 -21.51
N ALA A 328 11.49 -13.50 -21.62
CA ALA A 328 10.60 -13.54 -22.77
C ALA A 328 9.17 -13.44 -22.24
N LEU A 329 8.50 -12.34 -22.56
CA LEU A 329 7.09 -12.12 -22.25
C LEU A 329 6.34 -11.91 -23.55
N GLN A 330 5.29 -12.70 -23.76
CA GLN A 330 4.29 -12.46 -24.78
C GLN A 330 2.98 -12.28 -24.06
N ALA A 331 2.32 -11.14 -24.25
CA ALA A 331 1.05 -10.83 -23.60
C ALA A 331 0.07 -10.29 -24.64
N SER A 332 -1.17 -10.74 -24.55
CA SER A 332 -2.29 -10.28 -25.37
C SER A 332 -3.46 -9.92 -24.49
N LEU A 333 -4.07 -8.78 -24.76
CA LEU A 333 -5.33 -8.36 -24.16
C LEU A 333 -6.38 -8.30 -25.27
N PRO A 334 -7.50 -9.04 -25.18
CA PRO A 334 -8.49 -9.18 -26.25
C PRO A 334 -9.35 -7.92 -26.49
N ASP A 335 -9.05 -6.79 -25.86
CA ASP A 335 -9.75 -5.53 -26.01
C ASP A 335 -8.71 -4.41 -26.18
N ASN A 336 -9.04 -3.40 -26.99
CA ASN A 336 -8.21 -2.21 -27.21
C ASN A 336 -8.57 -1.04 -26.30
N ARG A 337 -9.58 -1.22 -25.43
CA ARG A 337 -9.93 -0.27 -24.38
C ARG A 337 -8.97 -0.39 -23.21
N LEU A 338 -8.45 0.75 -22.74
CA LEU A 338 -7.61 0.82 -21.56
C LEU A 338 -8.45 1.26 -20.34
N PRO A 339 -8.94 0.36 -19.47
CA PRO A 339 -9.62 0.72 -18.22
C PRO A 339 -8.60 1.21 -17.19
N LEU A 340 -8.04 2.41 -17.42
CA LEU A 340 -7.00 3.01 -16.58
C LEU A 340 -7.50 3.36 -15.17
N SER A 341 -8.81 3.42 -14.98
CA SER A 341 -9.45 3.58 -13.67
C SER A 341 -9.52 2.28 -12.86
N GLN A 342 -9.46 1.11 -13.53
CA GLN A 342 -9.61 -0.21 -12.90
C GLN A 342 -8.62 -1.23 -13.50
N PRO A 343 -7.30 -1.02 -13.35
CA PRO A 343 -6.28 -1.85 -14.00
C PRO A 343 -6.33 -3.34 -13.61
N ARG A 344 -6.95 -3.68 -12.46
CA ARG A 344 -7.15 -5.09 -12.06
C ARG A 344 -8.08 -5.86 -13.01
N GLN A 345 -9.02 -5.19 -13.67
CA GLN A 345 -9.90 -5.86 -14.63
C GLN A 345 -9.15 -6.33 -15.88
N LEU A 346 -8.00 -5.73 -16.20
CA LEU A 346 -7.14 -6.18 -17.29
C LEU A 346 -6.59 -7.58 -17.03
N LEU A 347 -6.26 -7.88 -15.77
CA LEU A 347 -5.71 -9.18 -15.39
C LEU A 347 -6.67 -10.32 -15.71
N GLY A 348 -7.98 -10.11 -15.52
CA GLY A 348 -9.01 -11.14 -15.78
C GLY A 348 -9.24 -11.47 -17.26
N LYS A 349 -8.65 -10.70 -18.19
CA LYS A 349 -8.74 -10.95 -19.64
C LYS A 349 -7.38 -11.21 -20.27
N LEU A 350 -6.30 -11.16 -19.49
CA LEU A 350 -4.94 -11.23 -20.00
C LEU A 350 -4.60 -12.67 -20.40
N ASP A 351 -4.16 -12.84 -21.64
CA ASP A 351 -3.44 -14.01 -22.10
C ASP A 351 -1.95 -13.69 -22.07
N ALA A 352 -1.13 -14.52 -21.42
CA ALA A 352 0.31 -14.25 -21.35
C ALA A 352 1.15 -15.52 -21.24
N ARG A 353 2.35 -15.48 -21.83
CA ARG A 353 3.41 -16.45 -21.63
C ARG A 353 4.64 -15.70 -21.14
N LEU A 354 5.11 -16.04 -19.95
CA LEU A 354 6.28 -15.44 -19.33
C LEU A 354 7.32 -16.53 -19.06
N GLN A 355 8.50 -16.38 -19.66
CA GLN A 355 9.65 -17.21 -19.38
C GLN A 355 10.81 -16.32 -18.98
N GLY A 356 11.56 -16.69 -17.95
CA GLY A 356 12.67 -15.87 -17.53
C GLY A 356 13.50 -16.50 -16.44
N ARG A 357 14.73 -16.00 -16.31
CA ARG A 357 15.63 -16.33 -15.22
C ARG A 357 16.44 -15.09 -14.88
N GLY A 358 16.82 -14.95 -13.61
CA GLY A 358 17.62 -13.80 -13.20
C GLY A 358 17.72 -13.66 -11.70
N TYR A 359 18.39 -12.60 -11.26
CA TYR A 359 18.38 -12.20 -9.87
C TYR A 359 17.31 -11.12 -9.67
N LEU A 360 16.39 -11.30 -8.72
CA LEU A 360 15.41 -10.29 -8.35
C LEU A 360 15.91 -9.54 -7.11
N PRO A 361 16.13 -8.22 -7.19
CA PRO A 361 16.54 -7.41 -6.03
C PRO A 361 15.40 -7.22 -5.03
N SER A 362 14.15 -7.31 -5.48
CA SER A 362 12.96 -7.30 -4.63
C SER A 362 11.87 -8.18 -5.24
N ILE A 363 11.43 -9.18 -4.48
CA ILE A 363 10.23 -9.99 -4.82
C ILE A 363 8.93 -9.35 -4.30
N GLY A 364 9.01 -8.31 -3.47
CA GLY A 364 7.85 -7.71 -2.82
C GLY A 364 6.84 -7.12 -3.80
N GLY A 365 7.32 -6.53 -4.90
CA GLY A 365 6.45 -6.03 -5.97
C GLY A 365 5.68 -7.13 -6.70
N LEU A 366 6.29 -8.31 -6.88
CA LEU A 366 5.61 -9.48 -7.45
C LEU A 366 4.59 -10.06 -6.46
N VAL A 367 4.97 -10.21 -5.19
CA VAL A 367 4.08 -10.72 -4.14
C VAL A 367 2.87 -9.80 -3.94
N ALA A 368 3.04 -8.49 -4.02
CA ALA A 368 1.95 -7.52 -3.89
C ALA A 368 0.87 -7.62 -4.99
N LEU A 369 1.17 -8.24 -6.13
CA LEU A 369 0.18 -8.53 -7.18
C LEU A 369 -0.77 -9.65 -6.77
N PHE A 370 -0.33 -10.60 -5.94
CA PHE A 370 -1.09 -11.80 -5.56
C PHE A 370 -1.59 -11.80 -4.10
N ALA A 371 -0.84 -11.18 -3.19
CA ALA A 371 -1.05 -11.22 -1.76
C ALA A 371 -0.88 -9.83 -1.13
N ARG A 372 -1.73 -8.86 -1.51
CA ARG A 372 -1.81 -7.59 -0.78
C ARG A 372 -2.72 -7.77 0.43
N ALA A 373 -2.11 -8.06 1.57
CA ALA A 373 -2.79 -8.15 2.85
C ALA A 373 -2.15 -7.13 3.81
N ASP A 374 -2.97 -6.33 4.50
CA ASP A 374 -2.48 -5.28 5.41
C ASP A 374 -1.67 -5.83 6.60
N TRP A 375 -1.74 -7.15 6.82
CA TRP A 375 -1.02 -7.88 7.86
C TRP A 375 0.21 -8.66 7.35
N PHE A 376 0.53 -8.57 6.06
CA PHE A 376 1.61 -9.33 5.43
C PHE A 376 2.33 -8.50 4.37
N ALA A 377 3.59 -8.17 4.64
CA ALA A 377 4.52 -7.64 3.64
C ALA A 377 5.68 -8.63 3.49
N MET A 378 5.98 -9.05 2.26
CA MET A 378 7.15 -9.85 1.95
C MET A 378 8.13 -9.00 1.16
N GLU A 379 9.37 -8.99 1.61
CA GLU A 379 10.49 -8.42 0.88
C GLU A 379 11.60 -9.46 0.84
N GLY A 380 12.38 -9.43 -0.23
CA GLY A 380 13.52 -10.30 -0.34
C GLY A 380 14.16 -10.28 -1.71
N SER A 381 15.39 -10.79 -1.76
CA SER A 381 16.18 -10.87 -2.97
C SER A 381 16.71 -12.28 -3.16
N GLY A 382 16.77 -12.72 -4.42
CA GLY A 382 17.19 -14.08 -4.75
C GLY A 382 17.10 -14.38 -6.24
N HIS A 383 17.56 -15.57 -6.61
CA HIS A 383 17.46 -16.03 -7.99
C HIS A 383 16.05 -16.55 -8.28
N VAL A 384 15.51 -16.15 -9.42
CA VAL A 384 14.22 -16.61 -9.92
C VAL A 384 14.39 -17.33 -11.24
N GLU A 385 13.61 -18.39 -11.41
CA GLU A 385 13.33 -19.03 -12.69
C GLU A 385 11.81 -19.12 -12.81
N VAL A 386 11.27 -18.70 -13.94
CA VAL A 386 9.83 -18.56 -14.14
C VAL A 386 9.46 -19.08 -15.53
N ASP A 387 8.42 -19.90 -15.59
CA ASP A 387 7.76 -20.35 -16.82
C ASP A 387 6.26 -20.38 -16.53
N LEU A 388 5.55 -19.31 -16.86
CA LEU A 388 4.13 -19.12 -16.56
C LEU A 388 3.35 -18.97 -17.85
N THR A 389 2.23 -19.68 -17.92
CA THR A 389 1.21 -19.51 -18.96
C THR A 389 -0.09 -19.07 -18.29
N LEU A 390 -0.64 -17.98 -18.78
CA LEU A 390 -1.88 -17.37 -18.34
C LEU A 390 -2.86 -17.35 -19.51
N LYS A 391 -4.09 -17.79 -19.30
CA LYS A 391 -5.19 -17.65 -20.25
C LYS A 391 -6.40 -17.04 -19.57
N GLN A 392 -6.92 -15.95 -20.11
CA GLN A 392 -8.07 -15.22 -19.60
C GLN A 392 -7.95 -14.97 -18.09
N GLY A 393 -6.77 -14.53 -17.64
CA GLY A 393 -6.48 -14.28 -16.23
C GLY A 393 -6.34 -15.51 -15.32
N ARG A 394 -6.34 -16.73 -15.88
CA ARG A 394 -6.14 -17.99 -15.15
C ARG A 394 -4.79 -18.61 -15.45
N LEU A 395 -4.04 -19.01 -14.43
CA LEU A 395 -2.79 -19.73 -14.62
C LEU A 395 -3.06 -21.17 -15.07
N GLU A 396 -2.36 -21.59 -16.12
CA GLU A 396 -2.51 -22.90 -16.74
C GLU A 396 -1.59 -23.95 -16.09
N ALA A 397 -2.02 -25.21 -16.12
CA ALA A 397 -1.21 -26.34 -15.71
C ALA A 397 0.14 -26.39 -16.47
N GLY A 398 1.20 -26.78 -15.76
CA GLY A 398 2.58 -26.75 -16.28
C GLY A 398 3.31 -25.44 -15.99
N SER A 399 2.61 -24.39 -15.57
CA SER A 399 3.24 -23.16 -15.07
C SER A 399 4.02 -23.41 -13.78
N GLN A 400 5.23 -22.88 -13.68
CA GLN A 400 6.13 -23.03 -12.55
C GLN A 400 6.96 -21.77 -12.26
N MET A 401 7.32 -21.59 -11.00
CA MET A 401 8.27 -20.57 -10.57
C MET A 401 9.16 -21.15 -9.47
N LYS A 402 10.47 -20.96 -9.59
CA LYS A 402 11.45 -21.40 -8.60
C LYS A 402 12.21 -20.19 -8.10
N LEU A 403 12.30 -20.09 -6.78
CA LEU A 403 13.02 -19.04 -6.07
C LEU A 403 14.10 -19.72 -5.23
N ARG A 404 15.36 -19.32 -5.43
CA ARG A 404 16.51 -19.92 -4.75
C ARG A 404 17.29 -18.87 -3.97
N GLN A 405 17.80 -19.28 -2.81
CA GLN A 405 18.65 -18.45 -1.95
C GLN A 405 18.01 -17.10 -1.60
N VAL A 406 16.70 -17.09 -1.37
CA VAL A 406 15.95 -15.87 -1.07
C VAL A 406 16.26 -15.44 0.36
N ARG A 407 16.82 -14.26 0.54
CA ARG A 407 16.81 -13.60 1.85
C ARG A 407 15.46 -12.94 2.02
N ALA A 408 14.53 -13.63 2.69
CA ALA A 408 13.18 -13.15 2.88
C ALA A 408 13.03 -12.52 4.26
N HIS A 409 12.28 -11.42 4.32
CA HIS A 409 11.66 -10.99 5.54
C HIS A 409 10.16 -10.78 5.33
N VAL A 410 9.40 -11.13 6.36
CA VAL A 410 7.96 -11.07 6.39
C VAL A 410 7.55 -10.28 7.62
N ASP A 411 6.81 -9.20 7.42
CA ASP A 411 6.21 -8.45 8.52
C ASP A 411 4.78 -8.94 8.73
N ALA A 412 4.52 -9.56 9.89
CA ALA A 412 3.21 -10.10 10.25
C ALA A 412 2.98 -10.06 11.77
N LEU A 413 1.74 -9.79 12.19
CA LEU A 413 1.32 -9.83 13.60
C LEU A 413 2.16 -8.94 14.55
N GLY A 414 2.65 -7.80 14.05
CA GLY A 414 3.51 -6.90 14.82
C GLY A 414 4.97 -7.37 14.96
N ASN A 415 5.36 -8.40 14.22
CA ASN A 415 6.70 -8.98 14.23
C ASN A 415 7.30 -9.01 12.83
N ARG A 416 8.63 -8.91 12.75
CA ARG A 416 9.43 -9.21 11.57
C ARG A 416 9.99 -10.62 11.70
N PHE A 417 9.63 -11.46 10.75
CA PHE A 417 10.23 -12.76 10.52
C PHE A 417 11.31 -12.60 9.46
N ALA A 418 12.52 -13.11 9.69
CA ALA A 418 13.61 -13.01 8.73
C ALA A 418 14.33 -14.34 8.59
N GLY A 419 14.75 -14.68 7.37
CA GLY A 419 15.44 -15.95 7.12
C GLY A 419 15.90 -16.14 5.69
N GLN A 420 16.59 -17.25 5.46
CA GLN A 420 16.96 -17.71 4.11
C GLN A 420 15.97 -18.78 3.66
N ALA A 421 15.36 -18.60 2.50
CA ALA A 421 14.31 -19.45 1.97
C ALA A 421 14.57 -19.89 0.53
N ASP A 422 14.13 -21.09 0.23
CA ASP A 422 13.91 -21.57 -1.13
C ASP A 422 12.39 -21.74 -1.32
N ALA A 423 11.87 -21.45 -2.51
CA ALA A 423 10.45 -21.62 -2.79
C ALA A 423 10.20 -22.18 -4.19
N ASP A 424 9.20 -23.04 -4.30
CA ASP A 424 8.77 -23.68 -5.55
C ASP A 424 7.26 -23.51 -5.69
N ALA A 425 6.84 -22.75 -6.71
CA ALA A 425 5.44 -22.59 -7.10
C ALA A 425 5.13 -23.41 -8.34
N ARG A 426 4.00 -24.12 -8.36
CA ARG A 426 3.55 -24.94 -9.48
C ARG A 426 2.04 -24.87 -9.62
N ILE A 427 1.56 -24.93 -10.85
CA ILE A 427 0.14 -25.09 -11.14
C ILE A 427 -0.14 -26.55 -11.43
N LEU A 428 -0.94 -27.16 -10.56
CA LEU A 428 -1.32 -28.56 -10.65
C LEU A 428 -2.70 -28.70 -11.31
N PRO A 429 -2.90 -29.73 -12.15
CA PRO A 429 -4.19 -30.01 -12.72
C PRO A 429 -5.20 -30.37 -11.62
N GLY A 430 -6.42 -29.87 -11.75
CA GLY A 430 -7.54 -30.32 -10.93
C GLY A 430 -7.86 -31.80 -11.18
N LYS A 431 -8.53 -32.46 -10.23
CA LYS A 431 -9.18 -33.75 -10.50
C LYS A 431 -10.24 -33.56 -11.60
N ALA A 432 -10.66 -34.64 -12.27
CA ALA A 432 -11.66 -34.56 -13.34
C ALA A 432 -12.89 -33.71 -12.92
N GLY A 433 -13.13 -32.59 -13.63
CA GLY A 433 -14.22 -31.64 -13.34
C GLY A 433 -13.90 -30.54 -12.30
N ALA A 434 -12.73 -30.55 -11.67
CA ALA A 434 -12.27 -29.52 -10.74
C ALA A 434 -11.29 -28.54 -11.41
N GLU A 435 -11.27 -27.30 -10.93
CA GLU A 435 -10.33 -26.29 -11.43
C GLU A 435 -8.88 -26.63 -11.06
N ASN A 436 -7.93 -26.12 -11.87
CA ASN A 436 -6.51 -26.14 -11.54
C ASN A 436 -6.27 -25.40 -10.22
N HIS A 437 -5.23 -25.78 -9.49
CA HIS A 437 -4.83 -25.09 -8.27
C HIS A 437 -3.35 -24.74 -8.31
N SER A 438 -3.04 -23.57 -7.76
CA SER A 438 -1.68 -23.15 -7.47
C SER A 438 -1.23 -23.82 -6.18
N GLN A 439 -0.02 -24.37 -6.18
CA GLN A 439 0.69 -24.82 -4.99
C GLN A 439 1.99 -24.03 -4.87
N LEU A 440 2.27 -23.47 -3.71
CA LEU A 440 3.53 -22.80 -3.39
C LEU A 440 4.11 -23.42 -2.12
N ASP A 441 5.25 -24.08 -2.28
CA ASP A 441 6.01 -24.63 -1.16
C ASP A 441 7.19 -23.70 -0.86
N VAL A 442 7.28 -23.23 0.38
CA VAL A 442 8.37 -22.38 0.87
C VAL A 442 9.08 -23.12 1.99
N GLN A 443 10.41 -23.23 1.88
CA GLN A 443 11.26 -23.84 2.88
C GLN A 443 12.32 -22.84 3.34
N MET A 444 12.22 -22.40 4.60
CA MET A 444 13.25 -21.58 5.22
C MET A 444 14.28 -22.46 5.93
N ARG A 445 15.55 -22.32 5.57
CA ARG A 445 16.66 -23.05 6.20
C ARG A 445 16.84 -22.63 7.65
N SER A 446 16.83 -21.32 7.87
CA SER A 446 16.86 -20.67 9.18
C SER A 446 15.85 -19.53 9.20
N PHE A 447 15.27 -19.28 10.36
CA PHE A 447 14.38 -18.15 10.59
C PHE A 447 14.58 -17.56 11.98
N SER A 448 14.29 -16.27 12.11
CA SER A 448 14.17 -15.58 13.37
C SER A 448 12.91 -14.71 13.39
N ALA A 449 12.38 -14.44 14.57
CA ALA A 449 11.30 -13.48 14.76
C ALA A 449 11.68 -12.44 15.81
N ALA A 450 11.41 -11.18 15.49
CA ALA A 450 11.65 -10.02 16.34
C ALA A 450 10.43 -9.09 16.30
N PRO A 451 10.15 -8.29 17.34
CA PRO A 451 9.07 -7.32 17.30
C PRO A 451 9.44 -6.22 16.30
N LEU A 452 8.45 -5.64 15.60
CA LEU A 452 8.72 -4.56 14.63
C LEU A 452 9.41 -3.35 15.27
N SER A 453 9.17 -3.11 16.57
CA SER A 453 9.84 -2.06 17.34
C SER A 453 11.30 -2.36 17.69
N GLN A 454 11.76 -3.61 17.59
CA GLN A 454 13.10 -4.06 17.99
C GLN A 454 13.64 -5.17 17.07
N VAL A 455 13.63 -4.93 15.75
CA VAL A 455 14.01 -5.92 14.72
C VAL A 455 15.40 -6.55 14.95
N SER A 456 16.34 -5.80 15.53
CA SER A 456 17.71 -6.27 15.81
C SER A 456 17.83 -7.25 16.97
N ARG A 457 16.74 -7.52 17.71
CA ARG A 457 16.75 -8.38 18.90
C ARG A 457 15.74 -9.53 18.76
N PRO A 458 16.07 -10.58 17.99
CA PRO A 458 15.17 -11.73 17.81
C PRO A 458 14.92 -12.44 19.15
N TYR A 459 13.67 -12.85 19.37
CA TYR A 459 13.26 -13.60 20.57
C TYR A 459 12.80 -15.03 20.25
N ILE A 460 12.60 -15.35 18.97
CA ILE A 460 12.46 -16.72 18.47
C ILE A 460 13.54 -16.93 17.40
N SER A 461 14.18 -18.09 17.41
CA SER A 461 15.02 -18.55 16.30
C SER A 461 14.79 -20.03 16.05
N GLY A 462 14.84 -20.45 14.80
CA GLY A 462 14.65 -21.85 14.45
C GLY A 462 15.19 -22.17 13.07
N ASN A 463 15.07 -23.44 12.71
CA ASN A 463 15.49 -23.96 11.42
C ASN A 463 14.32 -24.70 10.77
N ALA A 464 14.40 -24.90 9.46
CA ALA A 464 13.46 -25.71 8.69
C ALA A 464 11.98 -25.30 8.88
N LEU A 465 11.67 -24.01 8.77
CA LEU A 465 10.28 -23.57 8.70
C LEU A 465 9.72 -23.90 7.32
N GLN A 466 8.57 -24.55 7.29
CA GLN A 466 7.87 -24.93 6.07
C GLN A 466 6.55 -24.18 5.99
N MET A 467 6.27 -23.61 4.83
CA MET A 467 4.99 -22.99 4.53
C MET A 467 4.50 -23.54 3.20
N GLN A 468 3.34 -24.18 3.22
CA GLN A 468 2.67 -24.70 2.03
C GLN A 468 1.45 -23.83 1.79
N MET A 469 1.26 -23.34 0.57
CA MET A 469 0.13 -22.51 0.20
C MET A 469 -0.58 -23.12 -1.00
N SER A 470 -1.90 -23.06 -1.00
CA SER A 470 -2.74 -23.49 -2.13
C SER A 470 -3.83 -22.48 -2.42
N ALA A 471 -4.13 -22.25 -3.69
CA ALA A 471 -5.19 -21.34 -4.11
C ALA A 471 -5.74 -21.73 -5.50
N MET A 472 -6.91 -21.21 -5.87
CA MET A 472 -7.40 -21.29 -7.24
C MET A 472 -6.53 -20.48 -8.21
N THR A 473 -6.52 -20.83 -9.49
CA THR A 473 -5.61 -20.23 -10.49
C THR A 473 -6.10 -18.92 -11.11
N ASP A 474 -7.35 -18.52 -10.86
CA ASP A 474 -7.89 -17.22 -11.26
C ASP A 474 -7.17 -16.11 -10.47
N LEU A 475 -6.35 -15.30 -11.14
CA LEU A 475 -5.57 -14.25 -10.51
C LEU A 475 -6.41 -13.21 -9.77
N VAL A 476 -7.66 -13.01 -10.17
CA VAL A 476 -8.57 -12.05 -9.52
C VAL A 476 -9.08 -12.60 -8.19
N ARG A 477 -9.31 -13.92 -8.11
CA ARG A 477 -9.89 -14.62 -6.93
C ARG A 477 -8.88 -15.37 -6.08
N MET A 478 -7.64 -15.57 -6.57
CA MET A 478 -6.60 -16.38 -5.93
C MET A 478 -6.44 -16.07 -4.44
N ARG A 479 -6.46 -14.77 -4.09
CA ARG A 479 -6.38 -14.27 -2.71
C ARG A 479 -7.49 -14.82 -1.81
N GLU A 480 -8.72 -14.86 -2.28
CA GLU A 480 -9.90 -15.26 -1.50
C GLU A 480 -9.92 -16.77 -1.24
N THR A 481 -9.25 -17.52 -2.11
CA THR A 481 -9.16 -18.98 -2.06
C THR A 481 -7.86 -19.48 -1.45
N LEU A 482 -7.02 -18.56 -0.95
CA LEU A 482 -5.72 -18.90 -0.39
C LEU A 482 -5.90 -19.68 0.92
N GLU A 483 -5.34 -20.87 0.95
CA GLU A 483 -5.12 -21.68 2.13
C GLU A 483 -3.61 -21.81 2.36
N ALA A 484 -3.18 -21.75 3.61
CA ALA A 484 -1.78 -21.85 3.99
C ALA A 484 -1.60 -22.79 5.19
N ARG A 485 -0.57 -23.62 5.15
CA ARG A 485 -0.16 -24.47 6.26
C ARG A 485 1.26 -24.12 6.67
N LEU A 486 1.42 -23.65 7.90
CA LEU A 486 2.70 -23.28 8.49
C LEU A 486 3.16 -24.36 9.47
N ARG A 487 4.38 -24.84 9.30
CA ARG A 487 5.00 -25.85 10.16
C ARG A 487 6.41 -25.44 10.59
N PHE A 488 6.69 -25.58 11.87
CA PHE A 488 8.04 -25.41 12.42
C PHE A 488 8.22 -26.32 13.64
N GLN A 489 9.46 -26.70 13.92
CA GLN A 489 9.78 -27.58 15.03
C GLN A 489 10.95 -27.04 15.84
N ASN A 490 10.89 -27.20 17.16
CA ASN A 490 11.97 -26.92 18.08
C ASN A 490 12.56 -25.50 17.95
N ALA A 491 11.73 -24.52 17.62
CA ALA A 491 12.12 -23.11 17.58
C ALA A 491 12.52 -22.65 18.99
N ARG A 492 13.75 -22.16 19.14
CA ARG A 492 14.32 -21.74 20.41
C ARG A 492 13.75 -20.40 20.82
N ILE A 493 13.39 -20.32 22.10
CA ILE A 493 13.01 -19.10 22.81
C ILE A 493 14.07 -18.88 23.89
N PRO A 494 15.04 -17.97 23.68
CA PRO A 494 16.11 -17.74 24.65
C PRO A 494 15.59 -17.17 25.98
N ASP A 495 14.57 -16.33 25.92
CA ASP A 495 13.97 -15.69 27.09
C ASP A 495 12.45 -15.54 26.94
N LEU A 496 11.69 -16.24 27.80
CA LEU A 496 10.24 -16.19 27.85
C LEU A 496 9.70 -14.83 28.35
N ALA A 497 10.51 -14.01 29.03
CA ALA A 497 10.12 -12.65 29.43
C ALA A 497 9.72 -11.77 28.24
N ARG A 498 10.20 -12.10 27.03
CA ARG A 498 9.84 -11.40 25.79
C ARG A 498 8.36 -11.53 25.39
N PHE A 499 7.63 -12.48 25.95
CA PHE A 499 6.20 -12.69 25.67
C PHE A 499 5.27 -11.94 26.61
N ASN A 500 5.79 -11.21 27.61
CA ASN A 500 4.98 -10.39 28.53
C ASN A 500 4.00 -9.42 27.84
N PRO A 501 4.30 -8.81 26.68
CA PRO A 501 3.34 -7.96 25.96
C PRO A 501 2.05 -8.66 25.51
N TYR A 502 2.05 -10.00 25.45
CA TYR A 502 0.91 -10.83 25.05
C TYR A 502 0.12 -11.42 26.24
N LEU A 503 0.50 -11.08 27.48
CA LEU A 503 -0.17 -11.57 28.69
C LEU A 503 -1.28 -10.60 29.15
N PRO A 504 -2.32 -11.07 29.86
CA PRO A 504 -3.48 -10.26 30.25
C PRO A 504 -3.16 -9.00 31.07
N ASN A 505 -2.15 -9.06 31.95
CA ASN A 505 -1.75 -7.94 32.82
C ASN A 505 -0.38 -8.19 33.49
N ASP A 506 0.08 -7.21 34.28
CA ASP A 506 1.34 -7.27 35.04
C ASP A 506 1.37 -8.30 36.18
N LYS A 507 0.24 -8.93 36.52
CA LYS A 507 0.17 -10.00 37.52
C LYS A 507 0.40 -11.39 36.96
N LEU A 508 0.40 -11.54 35.63
CA LEU A 508 0.93 -12.70 34.93
C LEU A 508 2.11 -12.24 34.10
N HIS A 509 3.32 -12.49 34.58
CA HIS A 509 4.49 -12.16 33.78
C HIS A 509 5.59 -13.19 33.98
N PHE A 510 6.26 -13.49 32.88
CA PHE A 510 7.51 -14.21 32.89
C PHE A 510 8.61 -13.29 33.43
N ILE A 511 9.29 -13.75 34.48
CA ILE A 511 10.52 -13.15 35.00
C ILE A 511 11.71 -13.61 34.16
N GLY A 512 11.62 -14.82 33.60
CA GLY A 512 12.59 -15.37 32.65
C GLY A 512 12.42 -16.87 32.48
N GLY A 513 13.40 -17.49 31.84
CA GLY A 513 13.38 -18.91 31.49
C GLY A 513 13.52 -19.06 29.99
N SER A 514 13.85 -20.26 29.54
CA SER A 514 14.04 -20.55 28.12
C SER A 514 13.07 -21.62 27.66
N GLY A 515 12.90 -21.79 26.36
CA GLY A 515 12.06 -22.87 25.86
C GLY A 515 12.26 -23.20 24.40
N THR A 516 11.48 -24.16 23.96
CA THR A 516 11.33 -24.53 22.56
C THR A 516 9.85 -24.53 22.19
N ALA A 517 9.54 -24.15 20.96
CA ALA A 517 8.19 -24.18 20.42
C ALA A 517 8.15 -24.95 19.10
N SER A 518 7.07 -25.69 18.88
CA SER A 518 6.74 -26.36 17.62
C SER A 518 5.31 -26.02 17.25
N GLY A 519 4.99 -25.91 15.96
CA GLY A 519 3.65 -25.55 15.53
C GLY A 519 3.29 -26.17 14.18
N ASP A 520 2.00 -26.47 14.02
CA ASP A 520 1.35 -26.83 12.75
C ASP A 520 0.02 -26.07 12.69
N LEU A 521 -0.07 -25.09 11.81
CA LEU A 521 -1.16 -24.12 11.74
C LEU A 521 -1.75 -24.13 10.34
N SER A 522 -3.06 -24.35 10.21
CA SER A 522 -3.78 -24.19 8.94
C SER A 522 -4.55 -22.87 8.94
N LEU A 523 -4.30 -22.04 7.94
CA LEU A 523 -4.72 -20.64 7.83
C LEU A 523 -5.46 -20.44 6.51
N ARG A 524 -6.39 -19.49 6.45
CA ARG A 524 -6.97 -18.99 5.20
C ARG A 524 -6.50 -17.55 4.92
N GLY A 525 -6.72 -17.06 3.70
CA GLY A 525 -6.28 -15.73 3.25
C GLY A 525 -6.79 -14.55 4.08
N ASP A 526 -7.91 -14.72 4.80
CA ASP A 526 -8.47 -13.74 5.75
C ASP A 526 -7.87 -13.82 7.17
N GLY A 527 -6.91 -14.72 7.39
CA GLY A 527 -6.27 -14.96 8.68
C GLY A 527 -7.06 -15.87 9.63
N SER A 528 -8.16 -16.48 9.18
CA SER A 528 -8.91 -17.48 9.95
C SER A 528 -8.09 -18.77 10.14
N VAL A 529 -8.30 -19.43 11.28
CA VAL A 529 -7.62 -20.66 11.69
C VAL A 529 -8.67 -21.69 12.09
N ASP A 530 -8.84 -22.70 11.24
CA ASP A 530 -9.78 -23.79 11.48
C ASP A 530 -9.24 -24.75 12.53
N ASN A 531 -8.00 -25.22 12.33
CA ASN A 531 -7.29 -26.11 13.22
C ASN A 531 -5.80 -25.74 13.26
N GLY A 532 -5.26 -25.66 14.48
CA GLY A 532 -3.84 -25.45 14.73
C GLY A 532 -3.39 -26.17 15.99
N GLN A 533 -2.12 -26.56 16.00
CA GLN A 533 -1.45 -27.13 17.16
C GLN A 533 -0.20 -26.32 17.45
N LEU A 534 0.00 -26.00 18.72
CA LEU A 534 1.20 -25.34 19.21
C LEU A 534 1.70 -26.11 20.43
N GLN A 535 2.94 -26.56 20.37
CA GLN A 535 3.63 -27.19 21.49
C GLN A 535 4.68 -26.24 22.01
N LEU A 536 4.74 -26.05 23.33
CA LEU A 536 5.74 -25.24 23.99
C LEU A 536 6.33 -25.99 25.17
N HIS A 537 7.65 -26.06 25.23
CA HIS A 537 8.41 -26.66 26.34
C HIS A 537 9.28 -25.58 26.97
N GLY A 538 8.89 -25.09 28.13
CA GLY A 538 9.64 -24.16 28.96
C GLY A 538 10.50 -24.89 29.99
N ARG A 539 11.75 -24.44 30.16
CA ARG A 539 12.71 -24.95 31.13
C ARG A 539 13.18 -23.83 32.05
N ALA A 540 13.38 -24.17 33.32
CA ALA A 540 13.79 -23.21 34.35
C ALA A 540 12.91 -21.93 34.32
N LEU A 541 11.61 -22.14 34.07
CA LEU A 541 10.60 -21.10 34.00
C LEU A 541 10.59 -20.34 35.31
N ARG A 542 10.65 -19.01 35.26
CA ARG A 542 10.40 -18.15 36.42
C ARG A 542 9.19 -17.29 36.09
N LEU A 543 8.08 -17.54 36.76
CA LEU A 543 6.79 -16.91 36.48
C LEU A 543 6.26 -16.25 37.75
N ALA A 544 5.72 -15.04 37.62
CA ALA A 544 4.92 -14.42 38.66
C ALA A 544 3.44 -14.55 38.30
N VAL A 545 2.63 -15.13 39.20
CA VAL A 545 1.17 -15.26 39.03
C VAL A 545 0.49 -14.83 40.31
N ALA A 546 -0.39 -13.85 40.25
CA ALA A 546 -1.21 -13.41 41.39
C ALA A 546 -0.41 -13.06 42.67
N GLY A 547 0.83 -12.58 42.51
CA GLY A 547 1.73 -12.23 43.63
C GLY A 547 2.58 -13.39 44.17
N MET A 548 2.41 -14.61 43.65
CA MET A 548 3.28 -15.75 43.95
C MET A 548 4.38 -15.88 42.89
N ARG A 549 5.56 -16.38 43.29
CA ARG A 549 6.67 -16.69 42.37
C ARG A 549 6.76 -18.19 42.18
N PHE A 550 6.82 -18.61 40.92
CA PHE A 550 6.94 -19.99 40.50
C PHE A 550 8.28 -20.22 39.83
N ARG A 551 8.88 -21.36 40.10
CA ARG A 551 10.05 -21.89 39.40
C ARG A 551 9.79 -23.34 39.00
N GLY A 552 10.00 -23.71 37.74
CA GLY A 552 9.83 -25.11 37.32
C GLY A 552 9.88 -25.29 35.80
N ASP A 553 9.30 -26.38 35.32
CA ASP A 553 9.21 -26.68 33.90
C ASP A 553 7.74 -26.69 33.44
N LEU A 554 7.51 -26.23 32.21
CA LEU A 554 6.18 -26.13 31.59
C LEU A 554 6.19 -26.91 30.28
N GLN A 555 5.18 -27.73 30.07
CA GLN A 555 4.84 -28.24 28.75
C GLN A 555 3.40 -27.83 28.45
N LEU A 556 3.19 -27.18 27.32
CA LEU A 556 1.89 -26.74 26.82
C LEU A 556 1.65 -27.39 25.46
N ASP A 557 0.56 -28.13 25.34
CA ASP A 557 0.03 -28.66 24.08
C ASP A 557 -1.28 -27.91 23.78
N ALA A 558 -1.19 -26.79 23.08
CA ALA A 558 -2.33 -25.95 22.75
C ALA A 558 -3.00 -26.39 21.44
N ARG A 559 -4.33 -26.47 21.46
CA ARG A 559 -5.17 -26.69 20.28
C ARG A 559 -5.91 -25.40 19.96
N LEU A 560 -5.59 -24.81 18.82
CA LEU A 560 -6.16 -23.57 18.33
C LEU A 560 -7.27 -23.90 17.34
N ARG A 561 -8.50 -23.45 17.62
CA ARG A 561 -9.66 -23.72 16.75
C ARG A 561 -10.55 -22.49 16.67
N ARG A 562 -11.35 -22.41 15.59
CA ARG A 562 -12.36 -21.34 15.39
C ARG A 562 -11.80 -19.96 15.76
N GLY A 563 -10.62 -19.65 15.24
CA GLY A 563 -9.90 -18.44 15.62
C GLY A 563 -9.51 -17.60 14.42
N ASN A 564 -9.00 -16.41 14.69
CA ASN A 564 -8.49 -15.53 13.63
C ASN A 564 -7.23 -14.81 14.14
N LEU A 565 -6.12 -14.93 13.40
CA LEU A 565 -4.83 -14.35 13.77
C LEU A 565 -4.87 -12.81 13.83
N GLN A 566 -5.71 -12.17 13.02
CA GLN A 566 -5.88 -10.72 13.00
C GLN A 566 -6.63 -10.20 14.23
N SER A 567 -7.68 -10.91 14.68
CA SER A 567 -8.35 -10.57 15.94
C SER A 567 -7.52 -11.00 17.16
N GLY A 568 -6.73 -12.05 17.03
CA GLY A 568 -6.01 -12.68 18.14
C GLY A 568 -6.91 -13.56 19.02
N GLU A 569 -8.08 -13.95 18.52
CA GLU A 569 -9.09 -14.72 19.25
C GLU A 569 -9.07 -16.19 18.84
N PHE A 570 -9.04 -17.10 19.82
CA PHE A 570 -8.96 -18.54 19.60
C PHE A 570 -9.74 -19.33 20.65
N ALA A 571 -10.43 -20.38 20.21
CA ALA A 571 -10.92 -21.41 21.12
C ALA A 571 -9.78 -22.40 21.46
N LEU A 572 -9.65 -22.74 22.74
CA LEU A 572 -8.58 -23.57 23.30
C LEU A 572 -9.04 -24.95 23.78
N ALA A 573 -10.26 -25.35 23.45
CA ALA A 573 -10.82 -26.64 23.86
C ALA A 573 -9.92 -27.82 23.46
N GLY A 574 -9.64 -28.69 24.43
CA GLY A 574 -8.76 -29.85 24.28
C GLY A 574 -7.26 -29.56 24.44
N SER A 575 -6.87 -28.34 24.84
CA SER A 575 -5.48 -28.00 25.18
C SER A 575 -5.05 -28.63 26.50
N ARG A 576 -3.76 -28.94 26.65
CA ARG A 576 -3.18 -29.53 27.87
C ARG A 576 -1.98 -28.75 28.36
N ILE A 577 -1.86 -28.63 29.68
CA ILE A 577 -0.76 -27.94 30.36
C ILE A 577 -0.19 -28.88 31.41
N HIS A 578 1.08 -29.21 31.31
CA HIS A 578 1.81 -30.00 32.30
C HIS A 578 2.87 -29.13 32.97
N LEU A 579 2.75 -29.01 34.29
CA LEU A 579 3.72 -28.35 35.16
C LEU A 579 4.50 -29.41 35.92
N ARG A 580 5.83 -29.32 35.90
CA ARG A 580 6.73 -30.27 36.57
C ARG A 580 7.78 -29.55 37.38
N ASN A 581 8.28 -30.22 38.42
CA ASN A 581 9.36 -29.73 39.28
C ASN A 581 9.08 -28.31 39.82
N VAL A 582 7.80 -28.02 40.10
CA VAL A 582 7.40 -26.68 40.48
C VAL A 582 7.78 -26.44 41.94
N ALA A 583 8.51 -25.37 42.15
CA ALA A 583 8.65 -24.71 43.42
C ALA A 583 7.86 -23.39 43.39
N PHE A 584 7.07 -23.14 44.43
CA PHE A 584 6.36 -21.87 44.58
C PHE A 584 6.58 -21.32 45.98
N SER A 585 6.70 -20.00 46.07
CA SER A 585 6.87 -19.28 47.34
C SER A 585 5.65 -18.42 47.65
N GLU A 586 5.10 -18.60 48.85
CA GLU A 586 4.02 -17.77 49.38
C GLU A 586 4.52 -16.34 49.70
N PRO A 587 3.63 -15.33 49.71
CA PRO A 587 3.91 -14.04 50.35
C PRO A 587 4.15 -14.29 51.85
N GLY A 588 5.42 -14.37 52.27
CA GLY A 588 5.83 -14.80 53.62
C GLY A 588 7.00 -15.79 53.65
N GLY A 589 7.47 -16.26 52.48
CA GLY A 589 8.77 -16.94 52.34
C GLY A 589 8.77 -18.46 52.49
N ILE A 590 7.64 -19.07 52.84
CA ILE A 590 7.51 -20.54 52.84
C ILE A 590 7.48 -21.02 51.39
N SER A 591 8.41 -21.91 51.04
CA SER A 591 8.53 -22.48 49.70
C SER A 591 8.14 -23.97 49.70
N SER A 592 7.21 -24.33 48.82
CA SER A 592 6.92 -25.74 48.49
C SER A 592 7.74 -26.13 47.27
N SER A 593 8.17 -27.39 47.18
CA SER A 593 9.00 -27.91 46.08
C SER A 593 8.52 -29.27 45.58
N GLY A 594 8.88 -29.58 44.33
CA GLY A 594 8.52 -30.84 43.68
C GLY A 594 7.02 -30.99 43.42
N TRP A 595 6.27 -29.88 43.30
CA TRP A 595 4.86 -29.91 42.94
C TRP A 595 4.70 -30.11 41.43
N TRP A 596 3.60 -30.75 41.03
CA TRP A 596 3.26 -30.97 39.64
C TRP A 596 1.75 -30.82 39.44
N ALA A 597 1.36 -30.44 38.23
CA ALA A 597 -0.04 -30.43 37.82
C ALA A 597 -0.21 -30.72 36.32
N GLN A 598 -1.30 -31.39 35.98
CA GLN A 598 -1.76 -31.64 34.62
C GLN A 598 -3.14 -31.01 34.47
N VAL A 599 -3.24 -29.95 33.67
CA VAL A 599 -4.47 -29.20 33.43
C VAL A 599 -4.96 -29.49 32.01
N ASN A 600 -6.23 -29.81 31.87
CA ASN A 600 -6.92 -30.00 30.60
C ASN A 600 -7.99 -28.91 30.46
N VAL A 601 -7.97 -28.20 29.33
CA VAL A 601 -8.99 -27.21 28.98
C VAL A 601 -10.15 -27.93 28.32
N GLN A 602 -11.30 -28.03 29.00
CA GLN A 602 -12.50 -28.63 28.43
C GLN A 602 -13.09 -27.73 27.35
N ASP A 603 -13.22 -26.45 27.69
CA ASP A 603 -13.75 -25.39 26.85
C ASP A 603 -13.13 -24.07 27.29
N GLY A 604 -12.99 -23.12 26.38
CA GLY A 604 -12.40 -21.82 26.70
C GLY A 604 -11.92 -21.04 25.48
N GLY A 605 -11.84 -19.73 25.67
CA GLY A 605 -11.35 -18.77 24.69
C GLY A 605 -10.12 -18.02 25.20
N VAL A 606 -9.29 -17.56 24.28
CA VAL A 606 -8.22 -16.60 24.54
C VAL A 606 -8.29 -15.47 23.53
N SER A 607 -8.02 -14.26 24.00
CA SER A 607 -7.67 -13.11 23.17
C SER A 607 -6.28 -12.63 23.60
N TRP A 608 -5.29 -12.67 22.70
CA TRP A 608 -3.92 -12.24 23.04
C TRP A 608 -3.60 -10.80 22.62
N LYS A 609 -4.48 -10.17 21.81
CA LYS A 609 -4.37 -8.74 21.49
C LYS A 609 -4.97 -7.92 22.60
N LYS A 610 -4.63 -6.63 22.69
CA LYS A 610 -5.12 -5.77 23.78
C LYS A 610 -6.61 -5.45 23.56
N PRO A 611 -7.47 -5.64 24.58
CA PRO A 611 -7.16 -6.18 25.91
C PRO A 611 -7.03 -7.71 25.92
N ALA A 612 -5.90 -8.22 26.42
CA ALA A 612 -5.68 -9.66 26.48
C ALA A 612 -6.58 -10.29 27.56
N ALA A 613 -7.17 -11.44 27.24
CA ALA A 613 -8.18 -12.11 28.05
C ALA A 613 -8.15 -13.62 27.86
N LEU A 614 -8.58 -14.36 28.88
CA LEU A 614 -8.71 -15.82 28.86
C LEU A 614 -9.93 -16.24 29.68
N ASN A 615 -10.74 -17.16 29.18
CA ASN A 615 -11.83 -17.75 29.93
C ASN A 615 -11.97 -19.24 29.61
N GLY A 616 -12.54 -20.02 30.52
CA GLY A 616 -12.82 -21.43 30.24
C GLY A 616 -13.12 -22.30 31.45
N ARG A 617 -13.39 -23.56 31.15
CA ARG A 617 -13.54 -24.65 32.13
C ARG A 617 -12.34 -25.57 32.06
N ILE A 618 -11.72 -25.80 33.21
CA ILE A 618 -10.52 -26.62 33.33
C ILE A 618 -10.75 -27.80 34.27
N ASN A 619 -10.12 -28.93 33.94
CA ASN A 619 -9.90 -30.03 34.87
C ASN A 619 -8.41 -30.15 35.15
N ALA A 620 -8.03 -30.43 36.39
CA ALA A 620 -6.65 -30.63 36.77
C ALA A 620 -6.46 -31.92 37.57
N ARG A 621 -5.31 -32.56 37.39
CA ARG A 621 -4.73 -33.46 38.39
C ARG A 621 -3.50 -32.78 38.95
N MET A 622 -3.29 -32.85 40.24
CA MET A 622 -2.15 -32.20 40.88
C MET A 622 -1.61 -33.06 42.02
N LYS A 623 -0.36 -32.83 42.40
CA LYS A 623 0.31 -33.57 43.49
C LYS A 623 -0.49 -33.54 44.79
N ASP A 624 -1.04 -32.37 45.13
CA ASP A 624 -1.79 -32.07 46.35
C ASP A 624 -2.51 -30.72 46.18
N VAL A 625 -3.39 -30.38 47.12
CA VAL A 625 -4.11 -29.08 47.16
C VAL A 625 -3.31 -27.95 47.79
N GLY A 626 -2.04 -28.16 48.15
CA GLY A 626 -1.21 -27.14 48.83
C GLY A 626 -1.11 -25.83 48.05
N PHE A 627 -1.02 -25.92 46.72
CA PHE A 627 -1.03 -24.73 45.86
C PHE A 627 -2.32 -23.92 45.98
N LEU A 628 -3.48 -24.58 46.02
CA LEU A 628 -4.77 -23.91 46.17
C LEU A 628 -4.88 -23.21 47.53
N LEU A 629 -4.47 -23.89 48.60
CA LEU A 629 -4.49 -23.31 49.95
C LEU A 629 -3.61 -22.07 50.05
N ALA A 630 -2.44 -22.10 49.40
CA ALA A 630 -1.48 -21.00 49.33
C ALA A 630 -2.04 -19.75 48.62
N MET A 631 -3.05 -19.88 47.74
CA MET A 631 -3.69 -18.74 47.10
C MET A 631 -4.58 -17.93 48.05
N PHE A 632 -5.09 -18.56 49.11
CA PHE A 632 -6.01 -17.93 50.08
C PHE A 632 -5.28 -17.36 51.30
N ALA A 633 -4.39 -18.14 51.90
CA ALA A 633 -3.66 -17.74 53.10
C ALA A 633 -2.35 -18.52 53.26
N SER A 634 -1.39 -17.98 54.01
CA SER A 634 -0.18 -18.72 54.37
C SER A 634 -0.49 -19.92 55.25
N ARG A 635 0.35 -20.96 55.20
CA ARG A 635 0.17 -22.22 55.97
C ARG A 635 -0.11 -21.99 57.47
N SER A 636 0.49 -20.97 58.07
CA SER A 636 0.33 -20.60 59.48
C SER A 636 -1.09 -20.16 59.88
N ASN A 637 -1.92 -19.76 58.91
CA ASN A 637 -3.29 -19.27 59.17
C ASN A 637 -4.35 -20.39 59.16
N TYR A 638 -3.93 -21.63 58.90
CA TYR A 638 -4.83 -22.78 58.87
C TYR A 638 -4.73 -23.61 60.16
N PRO A 639 -5.84 -24.22 60.62
CA PRO A 639 -5.80 -25.22 61.68
C PRO A 639 -4.85 -26.38 61.34
N GLN A 640 -4.20 -26.99 62.33
CA GLN A 640 -3.20 -28.04 62.09
C GLN A 640 -3.72 -29.19 61.22
N TRP A 641 -4.97 -29.63 61.37
CA TRP A 641 -5.55 -30.71 60.57
C TRP A 641 -5.63 -30.38 59.07
N VAL A 642 -5.69 -29.09 58.69
CA VAL A 642 -5.70 -28.66 57.28
C VAL A 642 -4.35 -28.94 56.62
N THR A 643 -3.26 -28.98 57.38
CA THR A 643 -1.96 -29.36 56.82
C THR A 643 -1.92 -30.83 56.38
N SER A 644 -2.70 -31.70 57.03
CA SER A 644 -2.86 -33.10 56.64
C SER A 644 -3.57 -33.27 55.30
N LEU A 645 -4.32 -32.26 54.82
CA LEU A 645 -4.89 -32.24 53.46
C LEU A 645 -3.80 -32.25 52.38
N VAL A 646 -2.70 -31.54 52.63
CA VAL A 646 -1.57 -31.45 51.71
C VAL A 646 -0.82 -32.78 51.65
N ASP A 647 -0.70 -33.46 52.80
CA ASP A 647 0.01 -34.75 52.90
C ASP A 647 -0.82 -35.93 52.34
N ALA A 648 -2.11 -35.71 52.05
CA ALA A 648 -3.03 -36.74 51.57
C ALA A 648 -2.83 -37.16 50.10
N GLY A 649 -1.88 -36.54 49.41
CA GLY A 649 -1.47 -36.90 48.06
C GLY A 649 -2.38 -36.35 46.96
N GLN A 650 -2.39 -37.06 45.83
CA GLN A 650 -2.90 -36.57 44.55
C GLN A 650 -4.37 -36.11 44.63
N ALA A 651 -4.65 -34.96 44.00
CA ALA A 651 -5.97 -34.37 43.94
C ALA A 651 -6.48 -34.27 42.49
N GLN A 652 -7.78 -34.46 42.32
CA GLN A 652 -8.51 -34.15 41.07
C GLN A 652 -9.30 -32.87 41.30
N ALA A 653 -9.24 -31.93 40.35
CA ALA A 653 -9.95 -30.67 40.46
C ALA A 653 -10.66 -30.27 39.18
N SER A 654 -11.73 -29.50 39.32
CA SER A 654 -12.43 -28.81 38.23
C SER A 654 -12.66 -27.35 38.62
N SER A 655 -12.69 -26.43 37.65
CA SER A 655 -12.95 -25.01 37.92
C SER A 655 -13.38 -24.24 36.66
N ARG A 656 -14.13 -23.15 36.87
CA ARG A 656 -14.37 -22.08 35.88
C ARG A 656 -13.37 -20.96 36.11
N VAL A 657 -12.63 -20.56 35.08
CA VAL A 657 -11.63 -19.48 35.16
C VAL A 657 -11.99 -18.39 34.16
N ALA A 658 -11.91 -17.14 34.59
CA ALA A 658 -11.95 -15.98 33.70
C ALA A 658 -10.89 -14.97 34.13
N TRP A 659 -10.13 -14.47 33.16
CA TRP A 659 -9.10 -13.47 33.34
C TRP A 659 -9.28 -12.41 32.27
N HIS A 660 -9.60 -11.19 32.69
CA HIS A 660 -9.75 -10.04 31.80
C HIS A 660 -9.14 -8.79 32.43
N GLY A 661 -8.18 -8.16 31.75
CA GLY A 661 -7.46 -7.02 32.32
C GLY A 661 -6.86 -7.38 33.69
N ASN A 662 -7.14 -6.59 34.73
CA ASN A 662 -6.64 -6.82 36.09
C ASN A 662 -7.52 -7.74 36.97
N LEU A 663 -8.59 -8.30 36.42
CA LEU A 663 -9.55 -9.16 37.10
C LEU A 663 -9.26 -10.63 36.76
N LEU A 664 -8.91 -11.41 37.76
CA LEU A 664 -8.84 -12.87 37.69
C LEU A 664 -9.93 -13.44 38.61
N VAL A 665 -10.79 -14.27 38.04
CA VAL A 665 -11.85 -14.98 38.74
C VAL A 665 -11.66 -16.47 38.55
N LEU A 666 -11.68 -17.19 39.65
CA LEU A 666 -11.72 -18.64 39.73
C LEU A 666 -12.99 -18.98 40.49
N ASP A 667 -13.92 -19.66 39.84
CA ASP A 667 -15.24 -19.97 40.39
C ASP A 667 -15.54 -21.46 40.26
N ASP A 668 -16.46 -21.92 41.11
CA ASP A 668 -16.87 -23.31 41.28
C ASP A 668 -15.69 -24.29 41.25
N MET A 669 -14.59 -23.92 41.92
CA MET A 669 -13.47 -24.84 42.02
C MET A 669 -13.83 -25.94 43.01
N ALA A 670 -13.76 -27.18 42.57
CA ALA A 670 -13.91 -28.35 43.42
C ALA A 670 -12.68 -29.22 43.25
N ALA A 671 -11.96 -29.50 44.33
CA ALA A 671 -10.80 -30.39 44.36
C ALA A 671 -11.02 -31.48 45.41
N HIS A 672 -10.82 -32.75 45.04
CA HIS A 672 -11.10 -33.86 45.94
C HIS A 672 -10.19 -35.05 45.69
N ASN A 673 -10.14 -35.93 46.69
CA ASN A 673 -9.65 -37.30 46.58
C ASN A 673 -10.46 -38.20 47.53
N GLU A 674 -10.00 -39.42 47.82
CA GLU A 674 -10.70 -40.34 48.73
C GLU A 674 -10.76 -39.85 50.19
N ARG A 675 -9.87 -38.92 50.59
CA ARG A 675 -9.70 -38.46 51.97
C ARG A 675 -10.28 -37.07 52.21
N PHE A 676 -10.39 -36.24 51.18
CA PHE A 676 -10.82 -34.85 51.32
C PHE A 676 -11.66 -34.30 50.19
N ALA A 677 -12.36 -33.21 50.50
CA ALA A 677 -13.03 -32.34 49.53
C ALA A 677 -12.73 -30.86 49.84
N VAL A 678 -12.44 -30.09 48.80
CA VAL A 678 -12.17 -28.65 48.86
C VAL A 678 -13.02 -27.94 47.82
N ASN A 679 -13.77 -26.93 48.23
CA ASN A 679 -14.52 -26.06 47.34
C ASN A 679 -14.02 -24.62 47.48
N ALA A 680 -13.73 -23.95 46.38
CA ALA A 680 -13.11 -22.63 46.39
C ALA A 680 -13.72 -21.69 45.35
N ARG A 681 -13.83 -20.42 45.73
CA ARG A 681 -14.14 -19.30 44.83
C ARG A 681 -13.19 -18.16 45.16
N LEU A 682 -12.59 -17.55 44.14
CA LEU A 682 -11.58 -16.53 44.31
C LEU A 682 -11.72 -15.45 43.24
N ARG A 683 -11.73 -14.20 43.68
CA ARG A 683 -11.73 -13.00 42.85
C ARG A 683 -10.55 -12.12 43.23
N LEU A 684 -9.71 -11.82 42.24
CA LEU A 684 -8.52 -11.00 42.38
C LEU A 684 -8.63 -9.81 41.42
N GLN A 685 -8.79 -8.59 41.96
CA GLN A 685 -8.93 -7.36 41.17
C GLN A 685 -7.98 -6.29 41.70
N GLY A 686 -6.93 -5.95 40.94
CA GLY A 686 -5.87 -5.09 41.49
C GLY A 686 -5.36 -5.67 42.83
N ASN A 687 -5.07 -4.88 43.86
CA ASN A 687 -4.61 -5.46 45.14
C ASN A 687 -5.73 -6.10 45.98
N GLN A 688 -6.99 -6.00 45.56
CA GLN A 688 -8.11 -6.58 46.30
C GLN A 688 -8.20 -8.09 46.04
N ARG A 689 -8.29 -8.84 47.14
CA ARG A 689 -8.49 -10.29 47.14
C ARG A 689 -9.78 -10.61 47.85
N GLN A 690 -10.65 -11.37 47.21
CA GLN A 690 -11.89 -11.84 47.80
C GLN A 690 -12.04 -13.32 47.51
N GLY A 691 -12.47 -14.11 48.48
CA GLY A 691 -12.70 -15.52 48.22
C GLY A 691 -13.33 -16.26 49.38
N ASP A 692 -13.97 -17.36 49.03
CA ASP A 692 -14.58 -18.29 49.96
C ASP A 692 -13.97 -19.67 49.72
N LEU A 693 -13.51 -20.31 50.79
CA LEU A 693 -12.91 -21.64 50.77
C LEU A 693 -13.64 -22.53 51.77
N LEU A 694 -14.05 -23.72 51.35
CA LEU A 694 -14.62 -24.76 52.18
C LEU A 694 -13.70 -25.98 52.12
N LEU A 695 -13.26 -26.44 53.28
CA LEU A 695 -12.35 -27.57 53.46
C LEU A 695 -13.10 -28.68 54.20
N GLY A 696 -12.99 -29.91 53.71
CA GLY A 696 -13.59 -31.10 54.32
C GLY A 696 -12.60 -32.26 54.44
N TRP A 697 -12.53 -32.87 55.61
CA TRP A 697 -11.73 -34.06 55.90
C TRP A 697 -12.51 -35.01 56.83
N GLY A 698 -13.07 -36.10 56.27
CA GLY A 698 -13.97 -36.98 57.02
C GLY A 698 -15.21 -36.22 57.55
N LYS A 699 -15.35 -36.12 58.88
CA LYS A 699 -16.43 -35.35 59.55
C LYS A 699 -16.07 -33.88 59.84
N LEU A 700 -14.82 -33.49 59.61
CA LEU A 700 -14.34 -32.14 59.90
C LEU A 700 -14.62 -31.23 58.70
N GLU A 701 -15.14 -30.04 58.98
CA GLU A 701 -15.35 -28.99 57.99
C GLU A 701 -14.83 -27.65 58.51
N ALA A 702 -14.22 -26.84 57.64
CA ALA A 702 -13.89 -25.45 57.92
C ALA A 702 -14.12 -24.58 56.70
N GLY A 703 -14.73 -23.42 56.93
CA GLY A 703 -14.82 -22.32 55.97
C GLY A 703 -13.75 -21.27 56.25
N LEU A 704 -13.20 -20.68 55.20
CA LEU A 704 -12.34 -19.51 55.27
C LEU A 704 -12.87 -18.45 54.30
N GLU A 705 -13.15 -17.27 54.84
CA GLU A 705 -13.53 -16.07 54.11
C GLU A 705 -12.32 -15.14 54.01
N LEU A 706 -12.03 -14.69 52.79
CA LEU A 706 -10.97 -13.76 52.48
C LEU A 706 -11.59 -12.45 51.96
N HIS A 707 -11.26 -11.32 52.59
CA HIS A 707 -11.62 -9.99 52.11
C HIS A 707 -10.47 -8.99 52.34
N GLY A 708 -9.72 -8.69 51.28
CA GLY A 708 -8.45 -7.96 51.38
C GLY A 708 -7.44 -8.76 52.20
N GLU A 709 -6.93 -8.15 53.27
CA GLU A 709 -6.04 -8.81 54.24
C GLU A 709 -6.80 -9.50 55.38
N GLN A 710 -8.11 -9.24 55.52
CA GLN A 710 -8.92 -9.83 56.58
C GLN A 710 -9.27 -11.29 56.22
N ARG A 711 -9.17 -12.16 57.23
CA ARG A 711 -9.40 -13.60 57.14
C ARG A 711 -10.33 -14.02 58.26
N LYS A 712 -11.47 -14.64 57.94
CA LYS A 712 -12.44 -15.11 58.93
C LYS A 712 -12.68 -16.61 58.78
N LEU A 713 -12.47 -17.35 59.88
CA LEU A 713 -12.70 -18.80 59.93
C LEU A 713 -14.14 -19.10 60.37
N HIS A 714 -14.77 -20.04 59.69
CA HIS A 714 -16.12 -20.54 59.97
C HIS A 714 -16.03 -22.03 60.27
N LEU A 715 -16.05 -22.42 61.54
CA LEU A 715 -15.94 -23.82 61.96
C LEU A 715 -17.29 -24.49 62.22
N LEU A 716 -18.35 -23.70 62.40
CA LEU A 716 -19.71 -24.17 62.62
C LEU A 716 -20.55 -23.89 61.36
N ARG A 717 -21.32 -24.88 60.91
CA ARG A 717 -22.19 -24.78 59.72
C ARG A 717 -21.44 -24.26 58.47
N ALA A 718 -20.16 -24.60 58.34
CA ALA A 718 -19.27 -24.11 57.28
C ALA A 718 -19.83 -24.38 55.87
N ARG A 719 -20.41 -25.57 55.64
CA ARG A 719 -21.07 -25.90 54.36
C ARG A 719 -22.26 -25.00 54.05
N GLN A 720 -23.13 -24.73 55.03
CA GLN A 720 -24.31 -23.86 54.84
C GLN A 720 -23.88 -22.43 54.53
N TRP A 721 -22.85 -21.94 55.25
CA TRP A 721 -22.21 -20.66 54.97
C TRP A 721 -21.70 -20.58 53.53
N TYR A 722 -20.89 -21.54 53.07
CA TYR A 722 -20.36 -21.54 51.70
C TYR A 722 -21.47 -21.59 50.64
N GLN A 723 -22.51 -22.41 50.85
CA GLN A 723 -23.65 -22.53 49.94
C GLN A 723 -24.49 -21.24 49.86
N SER A 724 -24.55 -20.44 50.93
CA SER A 724 -25.22 -19.13 50.94
C SER A 724 -24.50 -18.05 50.13
N ARG A 725 -23.21 -18.25 49.79
CA ARG A 725 -22.41 -17.29 49.03
C ARG A 725 -22.73 -17.40 47.54
N ARG A 726 -22.81 -16.27 46.86
CA ARG A 726 -22.99 -16.21 45.39
C ARG A 726 -21.65 -16.46 44.68
N GLY A 727 -21.72 -17.03 43.48
CA GLY A 727 -20.56 -17.14 42.58
C GLY A 727 -20.12 -15.77 42.06
N TYR A 728 -18.93 -15.73 41.47
CA TYR A 728 -18.36 -14.54 40.85
C TYR A 728 -18.51 -14.53 39.31
N LEU A 729 -18.83 -15.68 38.69
CA LEU A 729 -19.02 -15.86 37.24
C LEU A 729 -20.45 -16.24 36.82
#